data_AF-A4XFM6-F1
#
_entry.id   AF-A4XFM6-F1
#
_cell.length_a   1.000
_cell.length_b   1.000
_cell.length_c   1.000
_cell.angle_alpha   90.00
_cell.angle_beta   90.00
_cell.angle_gamma   90.00
#
_symmetry.space_group_name_H-M   'P 1'
#
loop_
_entity.id
_entity.type
_entity.pdbx_description
1 polymer ?
#
loop_
_entity_poly.entity_id
_entity_poly.type
_entity_poly.pdbx_seq_one_letter_code
_entity_poly.pdbx_strand_id
1 'polypeptide(L)'
;MLLIEEIVEIGDVLIGDASGNDAHLSVLTEDIEVPSGDEKRYVAKIDFSTNEKKINIDCAEEIDDETAKKYVYVGSAEGANSSQWFASTTSFAYFLTETIPNLVECEIPVVSDICKKILDMYFVKVKEYLSKSSELIDEEKRYLQQRIEKKYVYFLDTDNIVVNDNKRLTEKPLSQIYKELINNAKSTDKIFKQLRDVFTKECTNGLKKLTELKPQQIGLYVLCVDGKPLTSYPEYIDAVIAYKRQVKKGTEKTKKKQKEGNICYICLDTDNLSFEGFKKTKFKYFTTNQNIFASYLDQKNYAKNITVCEKCLLKLVAGDIFLRNKLKTQLGSFDVYVLPTFVYTSAKLTKNYLEELSQNITNSLNTAWNYNSLEKLRDDIYNFLSYFDQNHYFLLNLIFYREAQASTKIIRFVPDINPSIFDKIYNAASKVFSQYTDLIGNDPSFKISLESIYYSVPIRLKNISESKEAQRLLNIYDAIFSGKRIARDVLIENFIKAVGVVVYGKEGYNLSKFIGNDIASMVIRMVFVIRFLEILDCLEVERGMDVAQLNLSEDLKNYIQQMNYDEPKTALFLLGVLIGEIGAKQYLATKDRQDDSAGHKPILNKINYNGIDKPKLIRLCNDVHNKLRQEKILPYTEMIFAEMKRLLDKHIDSWKLDKYETLFYILSGYAYKTQKVILNASSNFQDTSN
;
A
#
# COMPACT_ATOMS: atom_id res chain seq x y z
N MET A 1 -3.45 6.18 22.23
CA MET A 1 -4.57 6.09 23.20
C MET A 1 -5.89 6.11 22.43
N LEU A 2 -6.13 7.13 21.61
CA LEU A 2 -7.34 7.32 20.79
C LEU A 2 -7.70 6.15 19.84
N LEU A 3 -6.71 5.50 19.23
CA LEU A 3 -6.97 4.48 18.20
C LEU A 3 -7.83 3.28 18.64
N ILE A 4 -7.68 2.79 19.88
CA ILE A 4 -8.43 1.61 20.35
C ILE A 4 -9.89 1.97 20.55
N GLU A 5 -10.15 3.14 21.13
CA GLU A 5 -11.49 3.63 21.45
C GLU A 5 -12.29 3.87 20.16
N GLU A 6 -11.66 4.49 19.16
CA GLU A 6 -12.24 4.72 17.82
C GLU A 6 -12.63 3.41 17.12
N ILE A 7 -11.76 2.40 17.16
CA ILE A 7 -12.04 1.09 16.54
C ILE A 7 -13.16 0.36 17.30
N VAL A 8 -13.19 0.47 18.63
CA VAL A 8 -14.26 -0.09 19.45
C VAL A 8 -15.60 0.58 19.16
N GLU A 9 -15.62 1.90 18.98
CA GLU A 9 -16.84 2.66 18.65
C GLU A 9 -17.42 2.18 17.31
N ILE A 10 -16.59 2.05 16.28
CA ILE A 10 -16.99 1.45 14.99
C ILE A 10 -17.55 0.05 15.19
N GLY A 11 -16.84 -0.79 15.95
CA GLY A 11 -17.28 -2.14 16.26
C GLY A 11 -18.62 -2.20 16.99
N ASP A 12 -18.88 -1.25 17.88
CA ASP A 12 -20.15 -1.13 18.60
C ASP A 12 -21.32 -0.88 17.64
N VAL A 13 -21.14 0.05 16.70
CA VAL A 13 -22.14 0.36 15.68
C VAL A 13 -22.42 -0.84 14.78
N LEU A 14 -21.37 -1.58 14.39
CA LEU A 14 -21.49 -2.74 13.50
C LEU A 14 -22.20 -3.92 14.15
N ILE A 15 -21.94 -4.16 15.44
CA ILE A 15 -22.63 -5.19 16.21
C ILE A 15 -24.07 -4.73 16.51
N GLY A 16 -24.26 -3.45 16.83
CA GLY A 16 -25.54 -2.86 17.16
C GLY A 16 -26.29 -3.64 18.25
N ASP A 17 -27.61 -3.70 18.11
CA ASP A 17 -28.50 -4.50 18.97
C ASP A 17 -28.69 -5.93 18.42
N ALA A 18 -27.87 -6.37 17.47
CA ALA A 18 -28.15 -7.57 16.69
C ALA A 18 -27.99 -8.85 17.53
N SER A 19 -29.11 -9.54 17.74
CA SER A 19 -29.16 -10.85 18.39
C SER A 19 -29.08 -11.97 17.35
N GLY A 20 -28.17 -12.93 17.53
CA GLY A 20 -28.07 -14.13 16.70
C GLY A 20 -26.69 -14.34 16.06
N ASN A 21 -26.39 -15.58 15.68
CA ASN A 21 -25.08 -15.97 15.18
C ASN A 21 -24.77 -15.38 13.79
N ASP A 22 -25.77 -15.22 12.92
CA ASP A 22 -25.58 -14.65 11.57
C ASP A 22 -25.12 -13.19 11.58
N ALA A 23 -25.71 -12.37 12.46
CA ALA A 23 -25.30 -10.98 12.59
C ALA A 23 -23.85 -10.86 13.05
N HIS A 24 -23.45 -11.68 14.02
CA HIS A 24 -22.07 -11.72 14.52
C HIS A 24 -21.10 -12.25 13.47
N LEU A 25 -21.49 -13.28 12.73
CA LEU A 25 -20.65 -13.84 11.68
C LEU A 25 -20.37 -12.80 10.61
N SER A 26 -21.38 -12.01 10.21
CA SER A 26 -21.23 -10.98 9.19
C SER A 26 -20.16 -9.93 9.51
N VAL A 27 -19.94 -9.62 10.80
CA VAL A 27 -18.94 -8.65 11.26
C VAL A 27 -17.57 -9.30 11.51
N LEU A 28 -17.52 -10.64 11.55
CA LEU A 28 -16.30 -11.43 11.75
C LEU A 28 -15.69 -11.96 10.43
N THR A 29 -16.43 -11.86 9.32
CA THR A 29 -15.98 -12.25 7.99
C THR A 29 -14.93 -11.27 7.46
N GLU A 30 -13.80 -11.79 7.00
CA GLU A 30 -12.77 -11.00 6.29
C GLU A 30 -13.10 -10.95 4.80
N ASP A 31 -12.83 -9.82 4.14
CA ASP A 31 -13.05 -9.73 2.69
C ASP A 31 -11.99 -10.56 1.95
N ILE A 32 -12.39 -11.15 0.83
CA ILE A 32 -11.48 -11.82 -0.11
C ILE A 32 -11.33 -10.88 -1.30
N GLU A 33 -10.11 -10.77 -1.83
CA GLU A 33 -9.86 -9.95 -3.00
C GLU A 33 -10.61 -10.51 -4.22
N VAL A 34 -11.64 -9.77 -4.64
CA VAL A 34 -12.39 -9.97 -5.87
C VAL A 34 -11.66 -9.23 -7.00
N PRO A 35 -11.14 -9.93 -8.02
CA PRO A 35 -10.45 -9.27 -9.13
C PRO A 35 -11.40 -8.34 -9.91
N SER A 36 -10.88 -7.23 -10.40
CA SER A 36 -11.61 -6.32 -11.30
C SER A 36 -11.21 -6.54 -12.76
N GLY A 37 -12.18 -6.49 -13.70
CA GLY A 37 -11.92 -6.64 -15.13
C GLY A 37 -11.98 -8.09 -15.60
N ASP A 38 -11.09 -8.47 -16.53
CA ASP A 38 -11.06 -9.82 -17.13
C ASP A 38 -10.33 -10.86 -16.28
N GLU A 39 -9.64 -10.44 -15.20
CA GLU A 39 -8.99 -11.37 -14.28
C GLU A 39 -10.04 -12.12 -13.47
N LYS A 40 -9.86 -13.44 -13.33
CA LYS A 40 -10.77 -14.31 -12.58
C LYS A 40 -10.01 -15.07 -11.51
N ARG A 41 -10.62 -15.18 -10.33
CA ARG A 41 -10.16 -16.04 -9.24
C ARG A 41 -11.25 -17.04 -8.89
N TYR A 42 -10.83 -18.22 -8.46
CA TYR A 42 -11.69 -19.37 -8.22
C TYR A 42 -11.59 -19.87 -6.78
N VAL A 43 -12.67 -20.51 -6.33
CA VAL A 43 -12.74 -21.26 -5.08
C VAL A 43 -12.33 -22.71 -5.35
N ALA A 44 -11.28 -23.18 -4.68
CA ALA A 44 -10.86 -24.57 -4.69
C ALA A 44 -11.53 -25.34 -3.54
N LYS A 45 -12.57 -26.11 -3.87
CA LYS A 45 -13.26 -27.01 -2.94
C LYS A 45 -12.50 -28.33 -2.89
N ILE A 46 -11.91 -28.64 -1.74
CA ILE A 46 -11.14 -29.86 -1.51
C ILE A 46 -12.04 -30.80 -0.70
N ASP A 47 -12.63 -31.76 -1.40
CA ASP A 47 -13.65 -32.66 -0.91
C ASP A 47 -13.08 -34.03 -0.58
N PHE A 48 -13.11 -34.41 0.69
CA PHE A 48 -12.68 -35.71 1.17
C PHE A 48 -13.87 -36.66 1.20
N SER A 49 -13.76 -37.82 0.54
CA SER A 49 -14.81 -38.84 0.67
C SER A 49 -14.60 -39.68 1.93
N THR A 50 -15.66 -39.91 2.69
CA THR A 50 -15.61 -40.84 3.85
C THR A 50 -15.92 -42.28 3.45
N ASN A 51 -16.43 -42.50 2.24
CA ASN A 51 -16.80 -43.83 1.71
C ASN A 51 -15.68 -44.47 0.90
N GLU A 52 -14.97 -43.66 0.11
CA GLU A 52 -13.86 -44.10 -0.74
C GLU A 52 -12.61 -43.29 -0.38
N LYS A 53 -11.41 -43.89 -0.36
CA LYS A 53 -10.16 -43.17 -0.09
C LYS A 53 -9.73 -42.32 -1.32
N LYS A 54 -10.51 -41.28 -1.61
CA LYS A 54 -10.29 -40.33 -2.72
C LYS A 54 -10.60 -38.89 -2.33
N ILE A 55 -9.93 -37.96 -2.99
CA ILE A 55 -10.18 -36.52 -2.86
C ILE A 55 -10.69 -35.99 -4.19
N ASN A 56 -11.78 -35.23 -4.15
CA ASN A 56 -12.26 -34.48 -5.29
C ASN A 56 -11.88 -33.01 -5.12
N ILE A 57 -11.33 -32.40 -6.16
CA ILE A 57 -10.99 -30.97 -6.19
C ILE A 57 -11.80 -30.33 -7.30
N ASP A 58 -12.70 -29.44 -6.90
CA ASP A 58 -13.52 -28.61 -7.79
C ASP A 58 -13.06 -27.15 -7.72
N CYS A 59 -12.86 -26.53 -8.88
CA CYS A 59 -12.45 -25.13 -9.03
C CYS A 59 -13.35 -24.36 -10.00
N ALA A 60 -14.60 -24.81 -10.20
CA ALA A 60 -15.52 -24.19 -11.15
C ALA A 60 -16.16 -22.88 -10.64
N GLU A 61 -16.19 -22.66 -9.33
CA GLU A 61 -16.82 -21.48 -8.73
C GLU A 61 -15.89 -20.26 -8.77
N GLU A 62 -16.32 -19.20 -9.44
CA GLU A 62 -15.65 -17.89 -9.43
C GLU A 62 -15.92 -17.16 -8.13
N ILE A 63 -14.92 -16.43 -7.64
CA ILE A 63 -15.04 -15.61 -6.44
C ILE A 63 -15.83 -14.35 -6.76
N ASP A 64 -16.82 -14.08 -5.91
CA ASP A 64 -17.65 -12.88 -5.90
C ASP A 64 -17.72 -12.25 -4.50
N ASP A 65 -18.46 -11.15 -4.38
CA ASP A 65 -18.61 -10.39 -3.12
C ASP A 65 -19.28 -11.20 -1.99
N GLU A 66 -20.02 -12.27 -2.31
CA GLU A 66 -20.71 -13.11 -1.32
C GLU A 66 -19.89 -14.34 -0.90
N THR A 67 -18.84 -14.68 -1.66
CA THR A 67 -18.04 -15.89 -1.48
C THR A 67 -17.43 -16.00 -0.07
N ALA A 68 -16.91 -14.89 0.46
CA ALA A 68 -16.32 -14.86 1.81
C ALA A 68 -17.35 -15.22 2.90
N LYS A 69 -18.56 -14.66 2.78
CA LYS A 69 -19.67 -14.93 3.69
C LYS A 69 -20.20 -16.36 3.53
N LYS A 70 -20.39 -16.81 2.29
CA LYS A 70 -20.85 -18.16 1.94
C LYS A 70 -19.98 -19.26 2.58
N TYR A 71 -18.66 -19.05 2.60
CA TYR A 71 -17.71 -20.01 3.15
C TYR A 71 -17.12 -19.60 4.50
N VAL A 72 -17.75 -18.66 5.21
CA VAL A 72 -17.36 -18.29 6.58
C VAL A 72 -15.86 -17.99 6.68
N TYR A 73 -15.34 -17.20 5.72
CA TYR A 73 -13.93 -16.85 5.69
C TYR A 73 -13.64 -15.78 6.74
N VAL A 74 -12.95 -16.18 7.80
CA VAL A 74 -12.62 -15.32 8.95
C VAL A 74 -11.10 -15.10 9.09
N GLY A 75 -10.38 -15.20 7.96
CA GLY A 75 -8.93 -15.15 7.92
C GLY A 75 -8.25 -16.40 8.49
N SER A 76 -6.99 -16.25 8.92
CA SER A 76 -6.23 -17.29 9.63
C SER A 76 -6.26 -17.07 11.14
N ALA A 77 -6.16 -18.16 11.91
CA ALA A 77 -6.15 -18.10 13.38
C ALA A 77 -4.99 -17.23 13.88
N GLU A 78 -5.30 -16.27 14.75
CA GLU A 78 -4.42 -15.17 15.10
C GLU A 78 -3.39 -15.56 16.16
N GLY A 79 -2.18 -15.03 16.00
CA GLY A 79 -1.05 -15.28 16.89
C GLY A 79 0.04 -16.16 16.27
N ALA A 80 1.26 -16.03 16.78
CA ALA A 80 2.38 -16.85 16.33
C ALA A 80 2.17 -18.31 16.73
N ASN A 81 2.25 -19.23 15.76
CA ASN A 81 2.03 -20.68 15.95
C ASN A 81 0.62 -21.07 16.43
N SER A 82 -0.38 -20.21 16.25
CA SER A 82 -1.76 -20.56 16.53
C SER A 82 -2.21 -21.72 15.65
N SER A 83 -2.91 -22.69 16.24
CA SER A 83 -3.50 -23.83 15.53
C SER A 83 -4.42 -23.32 14.44
N GLN A 84 -4.10 -23.62 13.19
CA GLN A 84 -4.94 -23.29 12.04
C GLN A 84 -5.98 -24.39 11.89
N TRP A 85 -7.25 -24.06 12.11
CA TRP A 85 -8.36 -25.03 12.10
C TRP A 85 -9.60 -24.55 11.32
N PHE A 86 -9.56 -23.34 10.77
CA PHE A 86 -10.65 -22.85 9.93
C PHE A 86 -10.74 -23.65 8.63
N ALA A 87 -11.96 -24.03 8.27
CA ALA A 87 -12.32 -24.85 7.10
C ALA A 87 -12.39 -24.04 5.79
N SER A 88 -12.12 -22.75 5.83
CA SER A 88 -11.87 -21.90 4.66
C SER A 88 -10.60 -21.08 4.89
N THR A 89 -9.75 -20.98 3.86
CA THR A 89 -8.42 -20.36 3.99
C THR A 89 -7.88 -19.90 2.63
N THR A 90 -7.02 -18.89 2.62
CA THR A 90 -6.24 -18.49 1.44
C THR A 90 -4.93 -19.28 1.31
N SER A 91 -4.60 -20.14 2.28
CA SER A 91 -3.38 -20.94 2.29
C SER A 91 -3.67 -22.44 2.18
N PHE A 92 -3.35 -23.01 1.01
CA PHE A 92 -3.47 -24.45 0.77
C PHE A 92 -2.69 -25.31 1.77
N ALA A 93 -1.54 -24.80 2.24
CA ALA A 93 -0.64 -25.50 3.16
C ALA A 93 -1.31 -25.95 4.47
N TYR A 94 -2.35 -25.23 4.93
CA TYR A 94 -3.05 -25.59 6.16
C TYR A 94 -3.84 -26.89 6.01
N PHE A 95 -4.50 -27.12 4.87
CA PHE A 95 -5.27 -28.35 4.66
C PHE A 95 -4.38 -29.57 4.49
N LEU A 96 -3.13 -29.37 4.04
CA LEU A 96 -2.17 -30.46 3.87
C LEU A 96 -1.56 -30.97 5.18
N THR A 97 -1.57 -30.17 6.26
CA THR A 97 -0.78 -30.47 7.47
C THR A 97 -1.40 -30.09 8.82
N GLU A 98 -2.32 -29.12 8.87
CA GLU A 98 -2.75 -28.49 10.14
C GLU A 98 -4.26 -28.56 10.41
N THR A 99 -5.09 -28.22 9.41
CA THR A 99 -6.52 -27.96 9.62
C THR A 99 -7.27 -29.17 10.15
N ILE A 100 -7.18 -30.32 9.48
CA ILE A 100 -7.86 -31.56 9.90
C ILE A 100 -7.40 -32.01 11.29
N PRO A 101 -6.09 -32.17 11.59
CA PRO A 101 -5.65 -32.53 12.94
C PRO A 101 -6.13 -31.57 14.02
N ASN A 102 -6.12 -30.26 13.77
CA ASN A 102 -6.58 -29.28 14.76
C ASN A 102 -8.12 -29.31 14.96
N LEU A 103 -8.90 -29.57 13.90
CA LEU A 103 -10.35 -29.73 13.99
C LEU A 103 -10.76 -30.95 14.83
N VAL A 104 -9.97 -32.03 14.82
CA VAL A 104 -10.18 -33.18 15.71
C VAL A 104 -10.05 -32.77 17.19
N GLU A 105 -9.09 -31.89 17.50
CA GLU A 105 -8.85 -31.43 18.88
C GLU A 105 -9.81 -30.34 19.36
N CYS A 106 -10.57 -29.71 18.46
CA CYS A 106 -11.52 -28.66 18.83
C CYS A 106 -12.78 -29.19 19.53
N GLU A 107 -13.02 -30.50 19.51
CA GLU A 107 -14.17 -31.18 20.12
C GLU A 107 -15.52 -30.56 19.68
N ILE A 108 -15.62 -30.21 18.39
CA ILE A 108 -16.82 -29.68 17.76
C ILE A 108 -17.75 -30.87 17.47
N PRO A 109 -18.99 -30.89 17.99
CA PRO A 109 -19.92 -31.99 17.74
C PRO A 109 -20.08 -32.28 16.25
N VAL A 110 -20.10 -33.57 15.89
CA VAL A 110 -20.18 -34.09 14.50
C VAL A 110 -18.92 -33.80 13.66
N VAL A 111 -18.46 -32.55 13.62
CA VAL A 111 -17.31 -32.11 12.81
C VAL A 111 -16.02 -32.79 13.25
N SER A 112 -15.73 -32.86 14.55
CA SER A 112 -14.50 -33.50 15.03
C SER A 112 -14.48 -35.01 14.75
N ASP A 113 -15.64 -35.69 14.79
CA ASP A 113 -15.74 -37.12 14.44
C ASP A 113 -15.52 -37.36 12.95
N ILE A 114 -16.09 -36.50 12.10
CA ILE A 114 -15.84 -36.51 10.65
C ILE A 114 -14.34 -36.30 10.37
N CYS A 115 -13.75 -35.24 10.95
CA CYS A 115 -12.34 -34.94 10.77
C CYS A 115 -11.43 -36.04 11.32
N LYS A 116 -11.85 -36.78 12.36
CA LYS A 116 -11.09 -37.92 12.88
C LYS A 116 -11.05 -39.06 11.88
N LYS A 117 -12.19 -39.40 11.25
CA LYS A 117 -12.23 -40.38 10.15
C LYS A 117 -11.30 -39.96 9.01
N ILE A 118 -11.35 -38.68 8.62
CA ILE A 118 -10.47 -38.15 7.57
C ILE A 118 -9.00 -38.23 7.98
N LEU A 119 -8.67 -37.85 9.21
CA LEU A 119 -7.31 -37.92 9.73
C LEU A 119 -6.76 -39.35 9.65
N ASP A 120 -7.55 -40.33 10.09
CA ASP A 120 -7.16 -41.73 10.11
C ASP A 120 -7.05 -42.34 8.70
N MET A 121 -7.89 -41.91 7.76
CA MET A 121 -7.88 -42.43 6.38
C MET A 121 -6.83 -41.78 5.48
N TYR A 122 -6.61 -40.47 5.63
CA TYR A 122 -5.89 -39.64 4.65
C TYR A 122 -4.57 -39.05 5.15
N PHE A 123 -4.26 -39.11 6.44
CA PHE A 123 -3.05 -38.46 6.97
C PHE A 123 -2.12 -39.48 7.61
N VAL A 124 -0.81 -39.19 7.50
CA VAL A 124 0.24 -39.96 8.15
C VAL A 124 0.98 -39.10 9.16
N LYS A 125 1.38 -39.72 10.27
CA LYS A 125 2.36 -39.12 11.18
C LYS A 125 3.74 -39.18 10.53
N VAL A 126 4.26 -38.03 10.12
CA VAL A 126 5.40 -37.95 9.19
C VAL A 126 6.66 -38.65 9.73
N LYS A 127 6.93 -38.57 11.04
CA LYS A 127 8.06 -39.28 11.66
C LYS A 127 7.92 -40.80 11.52
N GLU A 128 6.76 -41.32 11.93
CA GLU A 128 6.49 -42.75 11.91
C GLU A 128 6.50 -43.30 10.47
N TYR A 129 5.95 -42.52 9.53
CA TYR A 129 5.96 -42.82 8.11
C TYR A 129 7.39 -42.92 7.56
N LEU A 130 8.19 -41.86 7.73
CA LEU A 130 9.56 -41.82 7.20
C LEU A 130 10.49 -42.82 7.89
N SER A 131 10.33 -43.08 9.20
CA SER A 131 11.13 -44.09 9.89
C SER A 131 10.93 -45.50 9.32
N LYS A 132 9.71 -45.82 8.87
CA LYS A 132 9.36 -47.11 8.25
C LYS A 132 9.69 -47.20 6.77
N SER A 133 10.04 -46.09 6.11
CA SER A 133 10.38 -46.09 4.68
C SER A 133 11.66 -46.90 4.43
N SER A 134 11.60 -47.81 3.45
CA SER A 134 12.73 -48.58 2.94
C SER A 134 13.61 -47.77 1.98
N GLU A 135 13.15 -46.61 1.50
CA GLU A 135 13.88 -45.74 0.57
C GLU A 135 14.96 -44.89 1.26
N LEU A 136 14.88 -44.79 2.58
CA LEU A 136 15.75 -43.97 3.42
C LEU A 136 16.79 -44.83 4.14
N ILE A 137 18.04 -44.40 4.07
CA ILE A 137 19.14 -45.03 4.83
C ILE A 137 19.18 -44.49 6.28
N ASP A 138 19.89 -45.19 7.17
CA ASP A 138 19.96 -44.83 8.59
C ASP A 138 20.48 -43.41 8.82
N GLU A 139 21.43 -42.95 8.00
CA GLU A 139 21.98 -41.59 8.07
C GLU A 139 20.92 -40.51 7.78
N GLU A 140 20.04 -40.74 6.80
CA GLU A 140 18.94 -39.85 6.45
C GLU A 140 17.84 -39.86 7.54
N LYS A 141 17.65 -41.02 8.18
CA LYS A 141 16.68 -41.20 9.29
C LYS A 141 17.14 -40.51 10.58
N ARG A 142 18.44 -40.29 10.80
CA ARG A 142 18.95 -39.59 12.00
C ARG A 142 18.32 -38.22 12.19
N TYR A 143 18.04 -37.49 11.10
CA TYR A 143 17.42 -36.17 11.18
C TYR A 143 15.97 -36.17 11.71
N LEU A 144 15.29 -37.33 11.71
CA LEU A 144 13.95 -37.48 12.29
C LEU A 144 13.93 -37.34 13.82
N GLN A 145 15.09 -37.43 14.47
CA GLN A 145 15.23 -37.25 15.93
C GLN A 145 15.01 -35.80 16.37
N GLN A 146 15.07 -34.83 15.45
CA GLN A 146 14.82 -33.43 15.77
C GLN A 146 13.44 -33.24 16.41
N ARG A 147 13.32 -32.24 17.30
CA ARG A 147 12.03 -31.85 17.88
C ARG A 147 11.08 -31.44 16.76
N ILE A 148 9.88 -32.00 16.78
CA ILE A 148 8.82 -31.66 15.83
C ILE A 148 7.79 -30.77 16.51
N GLU A 149 7.46 -29.67 15.86
CA GLU A 149 6.36 -28.81 16.30
C GLU A 149 5.03 -29.45 15.87
N LYS A 150 3.96 -29.21 16.65
CA LYS A 150 2.64 -29.82 16.46
C LYS A 150 2.11 -29.72 15.02
N LYS A 151 2.24 -28.55 14.40
CA LYS A 151 1.83 -28.25 13.02
C LYS A 151 2.59 -29.01 11.92
N TYR A 152 3.63 -29.75 12.27
CA TYR A 152 4.41 -30.57 11.33
C TYR A 152 4.27 -32.07 11.62
N VAL A 153 3.39 -32.48 12.54
CA VAL A 153 3.24 -33.89 12.91
C VAL A 153 2.55 -34.70 11.81
N TYR A 154 1.49 -34.14 11.23
CA TYR A 154 0.65 -34.81 10.25
C TYR A 154 0.85 -34.24 8.85
N PHE A 155 0.89 -35.12 7.86
CA PHE A 155 0.95 -34.79 6.43
C PHE A 155 -0.11 -35.59 5.70
N LEU A 156 -0.71 -34.98 4.67
CA LEU A 156 -1.59 -35.68 3.74
C LEU A 156 -0.82 -36.84 3.06
N ASP A 157 -1.38 -38.04 3.08
CA ASP A 157 -0.82 -39.28 2.54
C ASP A 157 -0.94 -39.34 1.01
N THR A 158 -0.29 -38.41 0.30
CA THR A 158 -0.38 -38.28 -1.16
C THR A 158 0.04 -39.53 -1.92
N ASP A 159 0.77 -40.43 -1.26
CA ASP A 159 1.33 -41.64 -1.85
C ASP A 159 0.25 -42.70 -2.07
N ASN A 160 -0.80 -42.70 -1.24
CA ASN A 160 -1.88 -43.70 -1.26
C ASN A 160 -3.28 -43.08 -1.47
N ILE A 161 -3.36 -41.83 -1.94
CA ILE A 161 -4.62 -41.13 -2.22
C ILE A 161 -4.77 -40.90 -3.71
N VAL A 162 -5.97 -41.14 -4.22
CA VAL A 162 -6.38 -40.78 -5.58
C VAL A 162 -7.09 -39.43 -5.57
N VAL A 163 -6.79 -38.57 -6.54
CA VAL A 163 -7.43 -37.27 -6.74
C VAL A 163 -8.10 -37.21 -8.11
N ASN A 164 -9.36 -36.73 -8.21
CA ASN A 164 -10.12 -36.57 -9.46
C ASN A 164 -9.98 -37.75 -10.44
N ASP A 165 -10.44 -38.93 -10.03
CA ASP A 165 -10.51 -40.15 -10.84
C ASP A 165 -9.17 -40.57 -11.51
N ASN A 166 -8.23 -41.05 -10.69
CA ASN A 166 -6.91 -41.63 -11.03
C ASN A 166 -5.72 -40.66 -11.20
N LYS A 167 -5.83 -39.41 -10.76
CA LYS A 167 -4.68 -38.49 -10.71
C LYS A 167 -4.05 -38.45 -9.31
N ARG A 168 -2.88 -37.82 -9.20
CA ARG A 168 -2.15 -37.64 -7.93
C ARG A 168 -1.81 -36.16 -7.72
N LEU A 169 -1.71 -35.77 -6.45
CA LEU A 169 -1.33 -34.41 -6.06
C LEU A 169 0.19 -34.21 -6.05
N THR A 170 0.97 -35.28 -5.95
CA THR A 170 2.43 -35.26 -6.03
C THR A 170 2.92 -36.28 -7.07
N GLU A 171 4.03 -35.98 -7.74
CA GLU A 171 4.65 -36.91 -8.71
C GLU A 171 5.56 -37.93 -8.03
N LYS A 172 6.06 -37.59 -6.84
CA LYS A 172 7.00 -38.39 -6.06
C LYS A 172 6.42 -38.72 -4.69
N PRO A 173 6.81 -39.86 -4.10
CA PRO A 173 6.40 -40.19 -2.75
C PRO A 173 7.01 -39.24 -1.72
N LEU A 174 6.36 -39.09 -0.58
CA LEU A 174 6.79 -38.20 0.51
C LEU A 174 8.20 -38.55 1.02
N SER A 175 8.58 -39.82 1.03
CA SER A 175 9.94 -40.28 1.38
C SER A 175 11.00 -39.77 0.41
N GLN A 176 10.72 -39.77 -0.89
CA GLN A 176 11.64 -39.24 -1.89
C GLN A 176 11.77 -37.72 -1.80
N ILE A 177 10.66 -37.00 -1.54
CA ILE A 177 10.68 -35.54 -1.31
C ILE A 177 11.59 -35.21 -0.12
N TYR A 178 11.47 -35.96 0.98
CA TYR A 178 12.33 -35.81 2.16
C TYR A 178 13.80 -36.10 1.87
N LYS A 179 14.09 -37.17 1.12
CA LYS A 179 15.44 -37.56 0.71
C LYS A 179 16.11 -36.46 -0.12
N GLU A 180 15.42 -35.95 -1.14
CA GLU A 180 15.92 -34.89 -2.01
C GLU A 180 16.13 -33.58 -1.24
N LEU A 181 15.27 -33.27 -0.27
CA LEU A 181 15.46 -32.12 0.61
C LEU A 181 16.77 -32.24 1.39
N ILE A 182 17.02 -33.35 2.09
CA ILE A 182 18.24 -33.51 2.92
C ILE A 182 19.50 -33.44 2.08
N ASN A 183 19.51 -34.12 0.93
CA ASN A 183 20.71 -34.20 0.09
C ASN A 183 21.07 -32.85 -0.55
N ASN A 184 20.11 -31.95 -0.70
CA ASN A 184 20.30 -30.63 -1.31
C ASN A 184 20.26 -29.45 -0.32
N ALA A 185 19.94 -29.71 0.95
CA ALA A 185 19.78 -28.65 1.95
C ALA A 185 21.14 -28.07 2.36
N LYS A 186 21.26 -26.74 2.31
CA LYS A 186 22.42 -26.01 2.85
C LYS A 186 22.52 -26.10 4.38
N SER A 187 21.40 -26.36 5.06
CA SER A 187 21.30 -26.60 6.50
C SER A 187 20.13 -27.53 6.76
N THR A 188 20.33 -28.50 7.65
CA THR A 188 19.31 -29.46 8.08
C THR A 188 18.59 -29.02 9.37
N ASP A 189 18.77 -27.77 9.80
CA ASP A 189 18.04 -27.20 10.93
C ASP A 189 16.56 -27.00 10.58
N LYS A 190 15.67 -27.39 11.51
CA LYS A 190 14.20 -27.29 11.37
C LYS A 190 13.70 -28.09 10.16
N ILE A 191 14.19 -29.31 10.00
CA ILE A 191 13.94 -30.15 8.82
C ILE A 191 12.45 -30.35 8.52
N PHE A 192 11.59 -30.47 9.54
CA PHE A 192 10.15 -30.65 9.34
C PHE A 192 9.45 -29.41 8.77
N LYS A 193 9.94 -28.21 9.10
CA LYS A 193 9.44 -26.98 8.48
C LYS A 193 9.83 -26.95 7.01
N GLN A 194 11.10 -27.23 6.71
CA GLN A 194 11.59 -27.28 5.33
C GLN A 194 10.84 -28.35 4.51
N LEU A 195 10.58 -29.52 5.10
CA LEU A 195 9.80 -30.59 4.48
C LEU A 195 8.38 -30.12 4.15
N ARG A 196 7.71 -29.44 5.08
CA ARG A 196 6.40 -28.85 4.81
C ARG A 196 6.45 -27.88 3.63
N ASP A 197 7.45 -27.00 3.59
CA ASP A 197 7.57 -25.97 2.55
C ASP A 197 7.77 -26.62 1.16
N VAL A 198 8.63 -27.65 1.05
CA VAL A 198 8.84 -28.39 -0.20
C VAL A 198 7.62 -29.23 -0.58
N PHE A 199 7.04 -29.96 0.38
CA PHE A 199 5.84 -30.76 0.16
C PHE A 199 4.65 -29.91 -0.31
N THR A 200 4.43 -28.75 0.32
CA THR A 200 3.40 -27.79 -0.11
C THR A 200 3.63 -27.33 -1.54
N LYS A 201 4.88 -27.08 -1.93
CA LYS A 201 5.23 -26.68 -3.29
C LYS A 201 4.92 -27.79 -4.30
N GLU A 202 5.26 -29.04 -3.99
CA GLU A 202 4.92 -30.20 -4.82
C GLU A 202 3.39 -30.35 -4.97
N CYS A 203 2.64 -30.30 -3.87
CA CYS A 203 1.18 -30.36 -3.93
C CYS A 203 0.56 -29.19 -4.71
N THR A 204 1.12 -27.99 -4.60
CA THR A 204 0.66 -26.81 -5.35
C THR A 204 0.92 -26.98 -6.85
N ASN A 205 2.06 -27.56 -7.22
CA ASN A 205 2.34 -27.90 -8.62
C ASN A 205 1.39 -28.98 -9.15
N GLY A 206 1.08 -30.00 -8.35
CA GLY A 206 0.08 -30.99 -8.69
C GLY A 206 -1.30 -30.38 -8.88
N LEU A 207 -1.74 -29.53 -7.95
CA LEU A 207 -3.00 -28.80 -8.06
C LEU A 207 -3.09 -27.98 -9.35
N LYS A 208 -2.02 -27.27 -9.71
CA LYS A 208 -1.92 -26.55 -11.00
C LYS A 208 -2.08 -27.48 -12.21
N LYS A 209 -1.50 -28.68 -12.18
CA LYS A 209 -1.65 -29.67 -13.26
C LYS A 209 -3.07 -30.26 -13.31
N LEU A 210 -3.72 -30.41 -12.16
CA LEU A 210 -5.07 -30.96 -12.05
C LEU A 210 -6.15 -30.00 -12.57
N THR A 211 -5.97 -28.70 -12.30
CA THR A 211 -6.99 -27.66 -12.51
C THR A 211 -6.67 -26.73 -13.68
N GLU A 212 -5.44 -26.77 -14.19
CA GLU A 212 -4.89 -25.82 -15.18
C GLU A 212 -4.83 -24.36 -14.67
N LEU A 213 -5.10 -24.14 -13.39
CA LEU A 213 -5.06 -22.83 -12.74
C LEU A 213 -3.69 -22.55 -12.12
N LYS A 214 -3.19 -21.33 -12.30
CA LYS A 214 -2.02 -20.84 -11.56
C LYS A 214 -2.41 -20.63 -10.09
N PRO A 215 -1.47 -20.75 -9.12
CA PRO A 215 -1.77 -20.53 -7.71
C PRO A 215 -2.43 -19.18 -7.41
N GLN A 216 -2.05 -18.13 -8.14
CA GLN A 216 -2.61 -16.78 -7.99
C GLN A 216 -4.07 -16.66 -8.47
N GLN A 217 -4.55 -17.62 -9.27
CA GLN A 217 -5.94 -17.69 -9.74
C GLN A 217 -6.84 -18.43 -8.74
N ILE A 218 -6.29 -19.03 -7.68
CA ILE A 218 -7.10 -19.63 -6.61
C ILE A 218 -7.10 -18.65 -5.44
N GLY A 219 -8.24 -18.02 -5.19
CA GLY A 219 -8.36 -17.02 -4.13
C GLY A 219 -8.81 -17.60 -2.79
N LEU A 220 -9.47 -18.76 -2.78
CA LEU A 220 -9.96 -19.40 -1.55
C LEU A 220 -9.92 -20.92 -1.66
N TYR A 221 -9.51 -21.58 -0.59
CA TYR A 221 -9.60 -23.02 -0.40
C TYR A 221 -10.70 -23.33 0.62
N VAL A 222 -11.59 -24.26 0.29
CA VAL A 222 -12.71 -24.69 1.14
C VAL A 222 -12.63 -26.18 1.39
N LEU A 223 -12.72 -26.58 2.66
CA LEU A 223 -12.70 -27.97 3.08
C LEU A 223 -14.11 -28.56 3.02
N CYS A 224 -14.30 -29.56 2.17
CA CYS A 224 -15.55 -30.28 1.98
C CYS A 224 -15.40 -31.74 2.41
N VAL A 225 -16.52 -32.34 2.80
CA VAL A 225 -16.62 -33.77 3.10
C VAL A 225 -17.88 -34.31 2.47
N ASP A 226 -17.73 -35.35 1.64
CA ASP A 226 -18.81 -35.97 0.86
C ASP A 226 -19.70 -34.93 0.14
N GLY A 227 -19.06 -33.95 -0.51
CA GLY A 227 -19.70 -32.86 -1.26
C GLY A 227 -20.21 -31.70 -0.42
N LYS A 228 -20.16 -31.78 0.92
CA LYS A 228 -20.67 -30.74 1.82
C LYS A 228 -19.52 -29.94 2.47
N PRO A 229 -19.48 -28.61 2.34
CA PRO A 229 -18.51 -27.77 3.03
C PRO A 229 -18.63 -27.90 4.55
N LEU A 230 -17.52 -28.04 5.28
CA LEU A 230 -17.56 -28.04 6.75
C LEU A 230 -18.07 -26.72 7.33
N THR A 231 -17.93 -25.63 6.57
CA THR A 231 -18.44 -24.30 6.92
C THR A 231 -19.97 -24.20 6.94
N SER A 232 -20.67 -25.22 6.44
CA SER A 232 -22.14 -25.29 6.44
C SER A 232 -22.74 -25.97 7.68
N TYR A 233 -21.91 -26.51 8.59
CA TYR A 233 -22.38 -27.11 9.83
C TYR A 233 -22.59 -26.04 10.91
N PRO A 234 -23.79 -25.92 11.50
CA PRO A 234 -24.06 -24.91 12.54
C PRO A 234 -23.08 -24.98 13.72
N GLU A 235 -22.71 -26.19 14.15
CA GLU A 235 -21.79 -26.40 15.27
C GLU A 235 -20.37 -25.89 14.97
N TYR A 236 -19.96 -25.95 13.70
CA TYR A 236 -18.71 -25.36 13.24
C TYR A 236 -18.78 -23.82 13.28
N ILE A 237 -19.88 -23.24 12.79
CA ILE A 237 -20.09 -21.78 12.82
C ILE A 237 -20.07 -21.27 14.27
N ASP A 238 -20.76 -21.96 15.17
CA ASP A 238 -20.79 -21.65 16.60
C ASP A 238 -19.39 -21.71 17.23
N ALA A 239 -18.58 -22.71 16.86
CA ALA A 239 -17.20 -22.82 17.33
C ALA A 239 -16.33 -21.67 16.82
N VAL A 240 -16.49 -21.24 15.56
CA VAL A 240 -15.76 -20.10 14.99
C VAL A 240 -16.12 -18.81 15.74
N ILE A 241 -17.41 -18.57 15.95
CA ILE A 241 -17.89 -17.40 16.71
C ILE A 241 -17.35 -17.45 18.14
N ALA A 242 -17.42 -18.59 18.83
CA ALA A 242 -16.91 -18.74 20.18
C ALA A 242 -15.39 -18.50 20.28
N TYR A 243 -14.63 -18.96 19.28
CA TYR A 243 -13.19 -18.72 19.21
C TYR A 243 -12.84 -17.24 19.04
N LYS A 244 -13.59 -16.53 18.18
CA LYS A 244 -13.41 -15.08 17.94
C LYS A 244 -13.87 -14.25 19.13
N ARG A 245 -14.96 -14.63 19.80
CA ARG A 245 -15.45 -14.01 21.06
C ARG A 245 -14.55 -14.31 22.27
N GLN A 246 -13.76 -15.38 22.21
CA GLN A 246 -12.98 -15.91 23.32
C GLN A 246 -13.83 -16.36 24.51
N VAL A 247 -15.00 -16.95 24.25
CA VAL A 247 -15.73 -17.68 25.28
C VAL A 247 -14.88 -18.88 25.67
N LYS A 248 -14.12 -18.78 26.75
CA LYS A 248 -13.67 -20.00 27.42
C LYS A 248 -14.93 -20.69 27.91
N LYS A 249 -15.29 -21.84 27.33
CA LYS A 249 -16.08 -22.84 28.05
C LYS A 249 -15.27 -23.20 29.29
N GLY A 250 -15.50 -22.47 30.37
CA GLY A 250 -15.06 -22.86 31.68
C GLY A 250 -15.77 -24.16 32.00
N THR A 251 -15.05 -25.28 31.86
CA THR A 251 -15.20 -26.30 32.90
C THR A 251 -14.99 -25.56 34.22
N GLU A 252 -15.93 -25.73 35.15
CA GLU A 252 -16.06 -25.00 36.42
C GLU A 252 -14.81 -25.06 37.34
N LYS A 253 -13.72 -25.70 36.90
CA LYS A 253 -12.52 -25.99 37.69
C LYS A 253 -11.36 -25.00 37.54
N THR A 254 -11.53 -23.89 36.83
CA THR A 254 -10.52 -22.80 36.83
C THR A 254 -11.09 -21.42 37.15
N LYS A 255 -11.85 -21.31 38.25
CA LYS A 255 -11.79 -20.10 39.09
C LYS A 255 -10.41 -20.03 39.78
N LYS A 256 -9.33 -19.87 38.99
CA LYS A 256 -8.08 -19.36 39.55
C LYS A 256 -8.41 -17.94 40.02
N LYS A 257 -8.34 -17.70 41.32
CA LYS A 257 -8.48 -16.39 41.99
C LYS A 257 -8.11 -15.27 41.02
N GLN A 258 -9.10 -14.54 40.50
CA GLN A 258 -8.85 -13.26 39.84
C GLN A 258 -8.02 -12.44 40.83
N LYS A 259 -6.84 -11.99 40.42
CA LYS A 259 -6.05 -11.05 41.24
C LYS A 259 -6.93 -9.82 41.44
N GLU A 260 -7.25 -9.49 42.69
CA GLU A 260 -8.04 -8.31 43.05
C GLU A 260 -7.55 -7.06 42.30
N GLY A 261 -8.49 -6.30 41.70
CA GLY A 261 -8.24 -4.95 41.19
C GLY A 261 -8.05 -4.76 39.68
N ASN A 262 -8.17 -5.80 38.83
CA ASN A 262 -8.13 -5.61 37.38
C ASN A 262 -9.47 -5.08 36.84
N ILE A 263 -9.40 -4.16 35.86
CA ILE A 263 -10.56 -3.56 35.17
C ILE A 263 -10.40 -3.66 33.64
N CYS A 264 -11.50 -3.62 32.91
CA CYS A 264 -11.50 -3.52 31.46
C CYS A 264 -10.89 -2.17 31.05
N TYR A 265 -9.89 -2.19 30.18
CA TYR A 265 -9.23 -0.98 29.68
C TYR A 265 -10.18 -0.05 28.91
N ILE A 266 -11.27 -0.60 28.34
CA ILE A 266 -12.20 0.13 27.49
C ILE A 266 -13.43 0.62 28.27
N CYS A 267 -14.11 -0.27 29.00
CA CYS A 267 -15.37 0.07 29.69
C CYS A 267 -15.28 0.10 31.21
N LEU A 268 -14.08 -0.14 31.79
CA LEU A 268 -13.82 -0.17 33.23
C LEU A 268 -14.56 -1.28 34.03
N ASP A 269 -15.31 -2.16 33.36
CA ASP A 269 -15.99 -3.31 33.96
C ASP A 269 -14.97 -4.32 34.55
N THR A 270 -15.38 -5.09 35.55
CA THR A 270 -14.54 -6.10 36.23
C THR A 270 -14.84 -7.54 35.77
N ASP A 271 -15.93 -7.75 35.03
CA ASP A 271 -16.38 -9.07 34.64
C ASP A 271 -15.72 -9.59 33.35
N ASN A 272 -15.54 -10.91 33.28
CA ASN A 272 -15.07 -11.65 32.09
C ASN A 272 -13.80 -11.06 31.44
N LEU A 273 -12.85 -10.60 32.26
CA LEU A 273 -11.62 -9.98 31.80
C LEU A 273 -10.63 -11.00 31.21
N SER A 274 -10.06 -10.65 30.06
CA SER A 274 -9.04 -11.41 29.36
C SER A 274 -7.84 -10.52 29.02
N PHE A 275 -6.64 -10.95 29.43
CA PHE A 275 -5.37 -10.39 28.94
C PHE A 275 -4.98 -11.00 27.59
N GLU A 276 -5.23 -12.30 27.42
CA GLU A 276 -4.95 -13.03 26.18
C GLU A 276 -5.84 -12.57 25.02
N GLY A 277 -6.95 -11.88 25.34
CA GLY A 277 -7.82 -11.11 24.44
C GLY A 277 -7.06 -10.43 23.32
N PHE A 278 -6.20 -9.51 23.72
CA PHE A 278 -5.41 -8.67 22.81
C PHE A 278 -4.34 -9.43 22.01
N LYS A 279 -3.97 -10.66 22.37
CA LYS A 279 -2.99 -11.43 21.56
C LYS A 279 -3.58 -11.92 20.25
N LYS A 280 -4.91 -11.89 20.10
CA LYS A 280 -5.63 -12.34 18.91
C LYS A 280 -6.15 -11.20 18.03
N THR A 281 -5.94 -9.94 18.40
CA THR A 281 -6.20 -8.81 17.49
C THR A 281 -5.10 -8.77 16.42
N LYS A 282 -5.43 -8.32 15.21
CA LYS A 282 -4.43 -8.23 14.13
C LYS A 282 -3.51 -7.03 14.35
N PHE A 283 -4.05 -5.94 14.89
CA PHE A 283 -3.27 -4.83 15.40
C PHE A 283 -2.68 -5.20 16.76
N LYS A 284 -1.38 -4.96 16.94
CA LYS A 284 -0.72 -5.14 18.23
C LYS A 284 -0.85 -3.86 19.06
N TYR A 285 -1.72 -3.90 20.05
CA TYR A 285 -1.96 -2.78 20.97
C TYR A 285 -1.01 -2.74 22.17
N PHE A 286 -0.26 -3.81 22.40
CA PHE A 286 0.64 -3.94 23.54
C PHE A 286 1.86 -4.80 23.18
N THR A 287 2.88 -4.74 24.02
CA THR A 287 4.08 -5.58 23.92
C THR A 287 4.34 -6.28 25.24
N THR A 288 4.73 -7.55 25.15
CA THR A 288 5.18 -8.36 26.31
C THR A 288 6.68 -8.62 26.28
N ASN A 289 7.41 -8.02 25.33
CA ASN A 289 8.80 -8.36 25.04
C ASN A 289 9.81 -7.62 25.93
N GLN A 290 9.41 -6.57 26.65
CA GLN A 290 10.32 -5.76 27.45
C GLN A 290 9.76 -5.51 28.86
N ASN A 291 10.49 -5.96 29.88
CA ASN A 291 10.06 -5.86 31.29
C ASN A 291 9.70 -4.44 31.73
N ILE A 292 10.26 -3.42 31.09
CA ILE A 292 9.97 -2.00 31.39
C ILE A 292 8.49 -1.64 31.21
N PHE A 293 7.76 -2.39 30.38
CA PHE A 293 6.32 -2.19 30.20
C PHE A 293 5.48 -2.99 31.19
N ALA A 294 6.05 -3.91 31.96
CA ALA A 294 5.31 -4.73 32.91
C ALA A 294 5.13 -4.01 34.26
N SER A 295 3.94 -4.13 34.87
CA SER A 295 3.71 -3.65 36.24
C SER A 295 4.76 -4.23 37.21
N TYR A 296 5.37 -3.35 38.01
CA TYR A 296 6.45 -3.71 38.95
C TYR A 296 7.68 -4.36 38.27
N LEU A 297 7.89 -4.11 36.97
CA LEU A 297 9.00 -4.67 36.17
C LEU A 297 9.03 -6.21 36.14
N ASP A 298 7.91 -6.87 36.42
CA ASP A 298 7.77 -8.33 36.40
C ASP A 298 6.81 -8.77 35.29
N GLN A 299 7.31 -9.58 34.34
CA GLN A 299 6.55 -10.11 33.21
C GLN A 299 5.26 -10.84 33.62
N LYS A 300 5.21 -11.42 34.83
CA LYS A 300 3.99 -12.08 35.34
C LYS A 300 2.84 -11.11 35.60
N ASN A 301 3.09 -9.81 35.56
CA ASN A 301 2.13 -8.76 35.85
C ASN A 301 1.72 -7.93 34.63
N TYR A 302 2.04 -8.34 33.39
CA TYR A 302 1.53 -7.63 32.19
C TYR A 302 0.01 -7.48 32.17
N ALA A 303 -0.70 -8.51 32.63
CA ALA A 303 -2.15 -8.50 32.76
C ALA A 303 -2.69 -7.47 33.76
N LYS A 304 -1.84 -6.79 34.54
CA LYS A 304 -2.26 -5.65 35.38
C LYS A 304 -2.30 -4.33 34.61
N ASN A 305 -1.59 -4.24 33.47
CA ASN A 305 -1.51 -3.02 32.70
C ASN A 305 -2.66 -2.85 31.71
N ILE A 306 -3.15 -3.97 31.18
CA ILE A 306 -4.23 -3.97 30.19
C ILE A 306 -5.01 -5.29 30.29
N THR A 307 -6.33 -5.20 30.39
CA THR A 307 -7.26 -6.32 30.26
C THR A 307 -8.50 -5.83 29.52
N VAL A 308 -9.22 -6.73 28.85
CA VAL A 308 -10.46 -6.38 28.15
C VAL A 308 -11.55 -7.38 28.48
N CYS A 309 -12.78 -6.91 28.69
CA CYS A 309 -13.93 -7.78 28.86
C CYS A 309 -14.38 -8.35 27.51
N GLU A 310 -15.11 -9.48 27.53
CA GLU A 310 -15.60 -10.14 26.31
C GLU A 310 -16.37 -9.19 25.36
N LYS A 311 -17.24 -8.34 25.92
CA LYS A 311 -18.04 -7.37 25.13
C LYS A 311 -17.16 -6.39 24.36
N CYS A 312 -16.20 -5.77 25.04
CA CYS A 312 -15.28 -4.81 24.42
C CYS A 312 -14.32 -5.48 23.44
N LEU A 313 -13.89 -6.71 23.72
CA LEU A 313 -13.05 -7.47 22.80
C LEU A 313 -13.78 -7.77 21.50
N LEU A 314 -15.06 -8.16 21.56
CA LEU A 314 -15.87 -8.41 20.39
C LEU A 314 -16.02 -7.14 19.53
N LYS A 315 -16.31 -5.99 20.15
CA LYS A 315 -16.33 -4.69 19.48
C LYS A 315 -14.98 -4.36 18.82
N LEU A 316 -13.88 -4.56 19.54
CA LEU A 316 -12.55 -4.32 19.00
C LEU A 316 -12.23 -5.20 17.79
N VAL A 317 -12.55 -6.51 17.85
CA VAL A 317 -12.33 -7.44 16.73
C VAL A 317 -13.20 -7.08 15.52
N ALA A 318 -14.46 -6.70 15.76
CA ALA A 318 -15.37 -6.22 14.72
C ALA A 318 -14.83 -4.98 14.01
N GLY A 319 -14.40 -3.97 14.79
CA GLY A 319 -13.80 -2.76 14.24
C GLY A 319 -12.49 -3.03 13.48
N ASP A 320 -11.63 -3.92 13.98
CA ASP A 320 -10.39 -4.34 13.32
C ASP A 320 -10.63 -4.95 11.94
N ILE A 321 -11.69 -5.75 11.81
CA ILE A 321 -12.08 -6.38 10.54
C ILE A 321 -12.64 -5.33 9.59
N PHE A 322 -13.54 -4.47 10.07
CA PHE A 322 -14.08 -3.39 9.26
C PHE A 322 -13.01 -2.42 8.75
N LEU A 323 -12.05 -2.04 9.59
CA LEU A 323 -10.92 -1.21 9.22
C LEU A 323 -10.10 -1.83 8.07
N ARG A 324 -9.89 -3.15 8.10
CA ARG A 324 -9.16 -3.89 7.08
C ARG A 324 -9.92 -4.08 5.78
N ASN A 325 -11.23 -4.29 5.88
CA ASN A 325 -12.09 -4.56 4.74
C ASN A 325 -12.48 -3.26 4.00
N LYS A 326 -12.84 -2.20 4.74
CA LYS A 326 -13.53 -1.02 4.17
C LYS A 326 -12.77 0.30 4.27
N LEU A 327 -11.80 0.42 5.17
CA LEU A 327 -11.06 1.67 5.41
C LEU A 327 -9.56 1.56 5.07
N LYS A 328 -9.18 0.52 4.34
CA LYS A 328 -7.84 0.34 3.78
C LYS A 328 -7.78 0.89 2.36
N THR A 329 -6.76 1.70 2.07
CA THR A 329 -6.42 2.07 0.70
C THR A 329 -4.90 2.14 0.51
N GLN A 330 -4.46 2.51 -0.69
CA GLN A 330 -3.05 2.66 -1.05
C GLN A 330 -2.80 4.03 -1.67
N LEU A 331 -1.78 4.72 -1.16
CA LEU A 331 -1.26 5.97 -1.72
C LEU A 331 0.14 5.72 -2.29
N GLY A 332 0.20 5.52 -3.60
CA GLY A 332 1.44 5.20 -4.30
C GLY A 332 1.97 3.83 -3.88
N SER A 333 3.08 3.81 -3.15
CA SER A 333 3.66 2.56 -2.62
C SER A 333 3.46 2.38 -1.11
N PHE A 334 2.51 3.11 -0.51
CA PHE A 334 2.20 3.04 0.92
C PHE A 334 0.77 2.57 1.16
N ASP A 335 0.63 1.54 1.99
CA ASP A 335 -0.67 1.13 2.51
C ASP A 335 -1.08 2.09 3.64
N VAL A 336 -2.34 2.50 3.63
CA VAL A 336 -2.89 3.45 4.59
C VAL A 336 -4.26 3.00 5.06
N TYR A 337 -4.49 3.08 6.37
CA TYR A 337 -5.84 3.08 6.92
C TYR A 337 -6.34 4.50 7.09
N VAL A 338 -7.60 4.74 6.76
CA VAL A 338 -8.26 6.03 6.96
C VAL A 338 -9.35 5.84 8.00
N LEU A 339 -9.06 6.16 9.26
CA LEU A 339 -9.97 5.90 10.36
C LEU A 339 -10.78 7.16 10.70
N PRO A 340 -12.12 7.16 10.57
CA PRO A 340 -12.94 8.26 11.07
C PRO A 340 -13.07 8.21 12.60
N THR A 341 -12.86 9.35 13.23
CA THR A 341 -13.02 9.57 14.68
C THR A 341 -14.21 10.49 14.90
N PHE A 342 -15.32 9.94 15.42
CA PHE A 342 -16.53 10.72 15.68
C PHE A 342 -16.34 11.56 16.95
N VAL A 343 -16.19 12.87 16.76
CA VAL A 343 -16.02 13.83 17.86
C VAL A 343 -17.38 14.24 18.42
N TYR A 344 -18.39 14.37 17.57
CA TYR A 344 -19.76 14.61 17.98
C TYR A 344 -20.74 13.89 17.06
N THR A 345 -21.73 13.25 17.69
CA THR A 345 -22.79 12.53 16.99
C THR A 345 -24.12 12.80 17.68
N SER A 346 -25.06 13.44 16.99
CA SER A 346 -26.41 13.70 17.50
C SER A 346 -27.44 12.65 17.09
N ALA A 347 -27.20 11.94 16.00
CA ALA A 347 -28.04 10.85 15.50
C ALA A 347 -27.32 9.51 15.60
N LYS A 348 -28.01 8.44 16.01
CA LYS A 348 -27.42 7.10 16.16
C LYS A 348 -26.72 6.68 14.87
N LEU A 349 -25.42 6.39 14.94
CA LEU A 349 -24.67 5.80 13.83
C LEU A 349 -25.27 4.43 13.49
N THR A 350 -25.42 4.16 12.20
CA THR A 350 -25.90 2.86 11.70
C THR A 350 -24.82 2.19 10.89
N LYS A 351 -24.92 0.87 10.74
CA LYS A 351 -24.01 0.09 9.89
C LYS A 351 -23.96 0.63 8.46
N ASN A 352 -25.12 0.88 7.84
CA ASN A 352 -25.20 1.41 6.47
C ASN A 352 -24.51 2.77 6.35
N TYR A 353 -24.73 3.67 7.32
CA TYR A 353 -24.05 4.97 7.35
C TYR A 353 -22.53 4.81 7.37
N LEU A 354 -21.99 3.92 8.21
CA LEU A 354 -20.55 3.67 8.27
C LEU A 354 -20.02 3.07 6.97
N GLU A 355 -20.73 2.14 6.34
CA GLU A 355 -20.35 1.53 5.06
C GLU A 355 -20.28 2.58 3.93
N GLU A 356 -21.33 3.41 3.80
CA GLU A 356 -21.38 4.48 2.81
C GLU A 356 -20.31 5.55 3.07
N LEU A 357 -20.13 5.96 4.33
CA LEU A 357 -19.08 6.90 4.72
C LEU A 357 -17.69 6.36 4.37
N SER A 358 -17.41 5.10 4.69
CA SER A 358 -16.12 4.46 4.42
C SER A 358 -15.80 4.42 2.92
N GLN A 359 -16.81 4.13 2.09
CA GLN A 359 -16.67 4.16 0.64
C GLN A 359 -16.38 5.58 0.13
N ASN A 360 -17.10 6.59 0.62
CA ASN A 360 -16.90 7.99 0.22
C ASN A 360 -15.54 8.56 0.67
N ILE A 361 -15.09 8.22 1.89
CA ILE A 361 -13.73 8.54 2.38
C ILE A 361 -12.69 7.97 1.42
N THR A 362 -12.79 6.68 1.10
CA THR A 362 -11.82 5.98 0.27
C THR A 362 -11.81 6.53 -1.17
N ASN A 363 -12.99 6.78 -1.75
CA ASN A 363 -13.12 7.38 -3.08
C ASN A 363 -12.52 8.79 -3.14
N SER A 364 -12.79 9.63 -2.13
CA SER A 364 -12.27 11.00 -2.07
C SER A 364 -10.75 11.02 -1.91
N LEU A 365 -10.19 10.12 -1.10
CA LEU A 365 -8.75 10.02 -0.95
C LEU A 365 -8.07 9.50 -2.23
N ASN A 366 -8.69 8.52 -2.91
CA ASN A 366 -8.18 7.98 -4.17
C ASN A 366 -8.23 9.01 -5.31
N THR A 367 -9.29 9.81 -5.40
CA THR A 367 -9.37 10.89 -6.40
C THR A 367 -8.44 12.06 -6.08
N ALA A 368 -8.32 12.46 -4.81
CA ALA A 368 -7.32 13.44 -4.37
C ALA A 368 -5.88 12.95 -4.67
N TRP A 369 -5.66 11.64 -4.63
CA TRP A 369 -4.42 11.02 -5.08
C TRP A 369 -4.20 11.17 -6.58
N ASN A 370 -5.14 10.67 -7.40
CA ASN A 370 -5.09 10.75 -8.84
C ASN A 370 -6.50 10.75 -9.43
N TYR A 371 -6.87 11.85 -10.09
CA TYR A 371 -8.21 12.02 -10.67
C TYR A 371 -8.19 11.88 -12.19
N ASN A 372 -9.29 11.36 -12.74
CA ASN A 372 -9.49 11.29 -14.19
C ASN A 372 -9.93 12.65 -14.76
N SER A 373 -10.82 13.35 -14.06
CA SER A 373 -11.28 14.70 -14.40
C SER A 373 -11.47 15.53 -13.12
N LEU A 374 -11.38 16.86 -13.24
CA LEU A 374 -11.66 17.77 -12.12
C LEU A 374 -13.12 17.69 -11.65
N GLU A 375 -14.05 17.38 -12.55
CA GLU A 375 -15.45 17.14 -12.23
C GLU A 375 -15.61 15.95 -11.29
N LYS A 376 -15.00 14.80 -11.64
CA LYS A 376 -15.06 13.61 -10.77
C LYS A 376 -14.45 13.85 -9.40
N LEU A 377 -13.32 14.57 -9.35
CA LEU A 377 -12.70 14.97 -8.08
C LEU A 377 -13.65 15.82 -7.23
N ARG A 378 -14.28 16.84 -7.83
CA ARG A 378 -15.24 17.70 -7.14
C ARG A 378 -16.41 16.90 -6.58
N ASP A 379 -17.00 16.04 -7.41
CA ASP A 379 -18.22 15.32 -7.05
C ASP A 379 -17.96 14.30 -5.93
N ASP A 380 -16.84 13.57 -5.98
CA ASP A 380 -16.48 12.63 -4.91
C ASP A 380 -16.20 13.35 -3.58
N ILE A 381 -15.51 14.49 -3.61
CA ILE A 381 -15.26 15.31 -2.43
C ILE A 381 -16.56 15.90 -1.88
N TYR A 382 -17.43 16.42 -2.74
CA TYR A 382 -18.73 16.95 -2.33
C TYR A 382 -19.60 15.88 -1.67
N ASN A 383 -19.68 14.69 -2.29
CA ASN A 383 -20.41 13.56 -1.73
C ASN A 383 -19.86 13.15 -0.37
N PHE A 384 -18.53 13.09 -0.21
CA PHE A 384 -17.92 12.81 1.08
C PHE A 384 -18.20 13.89 2.13
N LEU A 385 -18.03 15.17 1.79
CA LEU A 385 -18.26 16.27 2.72
C LEU A 385 -19.73 16.41 3.13
N SER A 386 -20.67 15.85 2.36
CA SER A 386 -22.09 15.81 2.75
C SER A 386 -22.35 15.00 4.03
N TYR A 387 -21.46 14.08 4.39
CA TYR A 387 -21.50 13.32 5.66
C TYR A 387 -20.90 14.11 6.83
N PHE A 388 -20.10 15.14 6.53
CA PHE A 388 -19.51 16.01 7.53
C PHE A 388 -20.48 17.17 7.80
N ASP A 389 -21.54 16.89 8.55
CA ASP A 389 -22.68 17.78 8.75
C ASP A 389 -22.91 18.13 10.24
N GLN A 390 -24.05 18.73 10.54
CA GLN A 390 -24.42 19.08 11.91
C GLN A 390 -24.78 17.86 12.77
N ASN A 391 -25.11 16.72 12.14
CA ASN A 391 -25.49 15.50 12.82
C ASN A 391 -24.27 14.70 13.25
N HIS A 392 -23.23 14.69 12.41
CA HIS A 392 -22.02 13.88 12.55
C HIS A 392 -20.77 14.71 12.27
N TYR A 393 -20.08 15.10 13.33
CA TYR A 393 -18.78 15.77 13.24
C TYR A 393 -17.67 14.77 13.54
N PHE A 394 -16.85 14.46 12.54
CA PHE A 394 -15.74 13.52 12.66
C PHE A 394 -14.44 14.06 12.06
N LEU A 395 -13.32 13.58 12.59
CA LEU A 395 -11.98 13.81 12.05
C LEU A 395 -11.47 12.54 11.40
N LEU A 396 -10.43 12.64 10.59
CA LEU A 396 -9.78 11.48 9.97
C LEU A 396 -8.38 11.27 10.53
N ASN A 397 -8.06 10.01 10.80
CA ASN A 397 -6.76 9.54 11.22
C ASN A 397 -6.14 8.71 10.08
N LEU A 398 -5.05 9.19 9.48
CA LEU A 398 -4.30 8.43 8.47
C LEU A 398 -3.19 7.63 9.12
N ILE A 399 -3.21 6.31 8.93
CA ILE A 399 -2.24 5.38 9.51
C ILE A 399 -1.50 4.69 8.37
N PHE A 400 -0.34 5.23 8.00
CA PHE A 400 0.53 4.60 7.03
C PHE A 400 1.25 3.43 7.69
N TYR A 401 1.16 2.25 7.11
CA TYR A 401 1.63 1.03 7.75
C TYR A 401 2.28 0.05 6.77
N ARG A 402 2.87 -1.01 7.33
CA ARG A 402 3.26 -2.21 6.59
C ARG A 402 3.08 -3.44 7.47
N GLU A 403 2.71 -4.55 6.84
CA GLU A 403 2.70 -5.84 7.50
C GLU A 403 4.13 -6.39 7.64
N ALA A 404 4.53 -6.71 8.87
CA ALA A 404 5.81 -7.33 9.20
C ALA A 404 5.56 -8.58 10.07
N GLN A 405 5.66 -9.75 9.43
CA GLN A 405 5.30 -11.05 10.03
C GLN A 405 3.84 -11.05 10.53
N ALA A 406 3.64 -11.25 11.84
CA ALA A 406 2.33 -11.24 12.49
C ALA A 406 2.02 -9.89 13.16
N SER A 407 2.53 -8.78 12.62
CA SER A 407 2.25 -7.43 13.15
C SER A 407 2.21 -6.34 12.10
N THR A 408 1.30 -5.40 12.31
CA THR A 408 1.27 -4.10 11.65
C THR A 408 2.35 -3.19 12.24
N LYS A 409 3.31 -2.75 11.42
CA LYS A 409 4.28 -1.70 11.78
C LYS A 409 3.77 -0.36 11.25
N ILE A 410 3.49 0.58 12.15
CA ILE A 410 3.12 1.94 11.78
C ILE A 410 4.38 2.67 11.29
N ILE A 411 4.29 3.26 10.11
CA ILE A 411 5.35 4.03 9.45
C ILE A 411 5.16 5.53 9.74
N ARG A 412 3.92 6.01 9.64
CA ARG A 412 3.51 7.38 9.96
C ARG A 412 2.06 7.37 10.46
N PHE A 413 1.78 8.18 11.45
CA PHE A 413 0.43 8.49 11.92
C PHE A 413 0.18 9.98 11.74
N VAL A 414 -0.90 10.34 11.04
CA VAL A 414 -1.35 11.73 10.85
C VAL A 414 -2.76 11.84 11.47
N PRO A 415 -2.86 12.34 12.70
CA PRO A 415 -4.13 12.40 13.42
C PRO A 415 -4.96 13.64 13.08
N ASP A 416 -6.24 13.59 13.45
CA ASP A 416 -7.13 14.74 13.62
C ASP A 416 -7.30 15.60 12.36
N ILE A 417 -7.33 14.96 11.19
CA ILE A 417 -7.46 15.64 9.90
C ILE A 417 -8.91 16.07 9.72
N ASN A 418 -9.11 17.37 9.55
CA ASN A 418 -10.42 17.92 9.25
C ASN A 418 -10.81 17.61 7.78
N PRO A 419 -11.97 16.97 7.51
CA PRO A 419 -12.41 16.63 6.15
C PRO A 419 -12.40 17.80 5.15
N SER A 420 -12.59 19.04 5.60
CA SER A 420 -12.56 20.22 4.71
C SER A 420 -11.24 20.41 3.94
N ILE A 421 -10.15 19.75 4.34
CA ILE A 421 -8.89 19.76 3.59
C ILE A 421 -9.04 19.21 2.17
N PHE A 422 -9.96 18.26 1.94
CA PHE A 422 -10.19 17.71 0.62
C PHE A 422 -10.75 18.76 -0.35
N ASP A 423 -11.65 19.63 0.10
CA ASP A 423 -12.13 20.76 -0.70
C ASP A 423 -11.00 21.75 -1.02
N LYS A 424 -10.11 22.03 -0.07
CA LYS A 424 -8.91 22.85 -0.32
C LYS A 424 -8.00 22.22 -1.40
N ILE A 425 -7.81 20.90 -1.36
CA ILE A 425 -7.04 20.15 -2.37
C ILE A 425 -7.69 20.29 -3.76
N TYR A 426 -9.01 20.12 -3.86
CA TYR A 426 -9.75 20.32 -5.11
C TYR A 426 -9.57 21.75 -5.65
N ASN A 427 -9.81 22.75 -4.81
CA ASN A 427 -9.71 24.16 -5.18
C ASN A 427 -8.29 24.53 -5.63
N ALA A 428 -7.26 23.99 -4.97
CA ALA A 428 -5.87 24.19 -5.37
C ALA A 428 -5.56 23.53 -6.72
N ALA A 429 -5.99 22.29 -6.94
CA ALA A 429 -5.80 21.58 -8.19
C ALA A 429 -6.50 22.29 -9.37
N SER A 430 -7.74 22.76 -9.16
CA SER A 430 -8.51 23.50 -10.16
C SER A 430 -7.84 24.83 -10.55
N LYS A 431 -7.42 25.63 -9.56
CA LYS A 431 -6.69 26.89 -9.80
C LYS A 431 -5.38 26.66 -10.55
N VAL A 432 -4.63 25.63 -10.17
CA VAL A 432 -3.39 25.25 -10.84
C VAL A 432 -3.63 24.83 -12.29
N PHE A 433 -4.69 24.06 -12.55
CA PHE A 433 -5.06 23.66 -13.91
C PHE A 433 -5.41 24.87 -14.79
N SER A 434 -6.18 25.83 -14.26
CA SER A 434 -6.47 27.10 -14.95
C SER A 434 -5.17 27.86 -15.24
N GLN A 435 -4.33 28.08 -14.23
CA GLN A 435 -3.04 28.77 -14.40
C GLN A 435 -2.13 28.09 -15.41
N TYR A 436 -2.07 26.75 -15.42
CA TYR A 436 -1.31 26.01 -16.42
C TYR A 436 -1.84 26.26 -17.83
N THR A 437 -3.16 26.21 -18.01
CA THR A 437 -3.81 26.42 -19.31
C THR A 437 -3.52 27.82 -19.83
N ASP A 438 -3.60 28.84 -18.96
CA ASP A 438 -3.36 30.23 -19.32
C ASP A 438 -1.89 30.51 -19.66
N LEU A 439 -0.96 29.88 -18.94
CA LEU A 439 0.47 30.17 -19.05
C LEU A 439 1.22 29.31 -20.06
N ILE A 440 0.82 28.05 -20.20
CA ILE A 440 1.50 27.03 -21.00
C ILE A 440 0.68 26.69 -22.24
N GLY A 441 -0.61 26.44 -22.06
CA GLY A 441 -1.53 26.03 -23.12
C GLY A 441 -2.39 24.83 -22.70
N ASN A 442 -3.36 24.49 -23.55
CA ASN A 442 -4.28 23.40 -23.29
C ASN A 442 -3.59 22.03 -23.44
N ASP A 443 -3.41 21.33 -22.31
CA ASP A 443 -2.89 19.97 -22.26
C ASP A 443 -3.88 19.09 -21.49
N PRO A 444 -4.69 18.27 -22.18
CA PRO A 444 -5.66 17.38 -21.52
C PRO A 444 -5.01 16.38 -20.56
N SER A 445 -3.70 16.13 -20.68
CA SER A 445 -2.95 15.20 -19.82
C SER A 445 -2.36 15.87 -18.57
N PHE A 446 -2.39 17.20 -18.49
CA PHE A 446 -1.86 17.92 -17.34
C PHE A 446 -2.80 17.82 -16.15
N LYS A 447 -2.27 17.33 -15.04
CA LYS A 447 -2.97 17.13 -13.77
C LYS A 447 -2.00 17.35 -12.63
N ILE A 448 -2.48 17.95 -11.55
CA ILE A 448 -1.72 18.14 -10.31
C ILE A 448 -2.56 17.60 -9.16
N SER A 449 -1.96 16.67 -8.41
CA SER A 449 -2.59 15.91 -7.35
C SER A 449 -1.54 15.44 -6.33
N LEU A 450 -1.93 14.70 -5.29
CA LEU A 450 -0.97 14.13 -4.33
C LEU A 450 0.01 13.16 -4.99
N GLU A 451 -0.37 12.50 -6.08
CA GLU A 451 0.52 11.67 -6.91
C GLU A 451 1.63 12.50 -7.59
N SER A 452 1.34 13.75 -7.97
CA SER A 452 2.38 14.63 -8.55
C SER A 452 3.51 14.90 -7.55
N ILE A 453 3.16 15.00 -6.26
CA ILE A 453 4.12 15.15 -5.16
C ILE A 453 4.89 13.85 -4.94
N TYR A 454 4.23 12.69 -5.04
CA TYR A 454 4.88 11.38 -4.96
C TYR A 454 6.03 11.26 -5.96
N TYR A 455 5.80 11.64 -7.22
CA TYR A 455 6.83 11.64 -8.27
C TYR A 455 7.78 12.84 -8.23
N SER A 456 7.67 13.69 -7.20
CA SER A 456 8.61 14.77 -6.96
C SER A 456 9.65 14.42 -5.88
N VAL A 457 9.51 13.26 -5.22
CA VAL A 457 10.45 12.74 -4.23
C VAL A 457 11.00 11.39 -4.69
N PRO A 458 12.33 11.22 -4.82
CA PRO A 458 12.93 9.98 -5.33
C PRO A 458 12.97 8.91 -4.23
N ILE A 459 11.97 8.03 -4.22
CA ILE A 459 11.84 6.97 -3.20
C ILE A 459 12.41 5.67 -3.74
N ARG A 460 13.33 5.06 -2.98
CA ARG A 460 13.79 3.69 -3.24
C ARG A 460 12.70 2.70 -2.85
N LEU A 461 12.29 1.86 -3.79
CA LEU A 461 11.22 0.89 -3.58
C LEU A 461 11.67 -0.27 -2.67
N LYS A 462 12.96 -0.60 -2.70
CA LYS A 462 13.56 -1.56 -1.77
C LYS A 462 13.63 -0.94 -0.36
N ASN A 463 13.04 -1.63 0.62
CA ASN A 463 12.97 -1.20 2.02
C ASN A 463 12.31 0.18 2.22
N ILE A 464 11.26 0.47 1.45
CA ILE A 464 10.56 1.76 1.45
C ILE A 464 10.27 2.32 2.85
N SER A 465 9.82 1.48 3.78
CA SER A 465 9.45 1.85 5.15
C SER A 465 10.60 2.38 6.01
N GLU A 466 11.85 2.09 5.64
CA GLU A 466 13.07 2.50 6.35
C GLU A 466 13.85 3.56 5.57
N SER A 467 13.38 3.91 4.37
CA SER A 467 14.04 4.93 3.55
C SER A 467 13.76 6.33 4.13
N LYS A 468 14.82 7.14 4.22
CA LYS A 468 14.70 8.54 4.66
C LYS A 468 13.83 9.33 3.69
N GLU A 469 13.85 8.96 2.42
CA GLU A 469 13.08 9.56 1.33
C GLU A 469 11.58 9.31 1.48
N ALA A 470 11.17 8.10 1.87
CA ALA A 470 9.77 7.83 2.21
C ALA A 470 9.30 8.68 3.40
N GLN A 471 10.12 8.79 4.45
CA GLN A 471 9.79 9.64 5.61
C GLN A 471 9.65 11.12 5.24
N ARG A 472 10.50 11.62 4.32
CA ARG A 472 10.36 12.97 3.75
C ARG A 472 9.03 13.16 3.03
N LEU A 473 8.63 12.22 2.16
CA LEU A 473 7.34 12.32 1.48
C LEU A 473 6.17 12.27 2.48
N LEU A 474 6.21 11.35 3.45
CA LEU A 474 5.17 11.25 4.47
C LEU A 474 5.11 12.50 5.37
N ASN A 475 6.21 13.26 5.54
CA ASN A 475 6.18 14.57 6.21
C ASN A 475 5.45 15.61 5.34
N ILE A 476 5.63 15.56 4.00
CA ILE A 476 4.92 16.46 3.08
C ILE A 476 3.42 16.18 3.12
N TYR A 477 3.00 14.91 3.10
CA TYR A 477 1.59 14.57 3.24
C TYR A 477 1.02 14.95 4.60
N ASP A 478 1.73 14.69 5.71
CA ASP A 478 1.34 15.19 7.04
C ASP A 478 1.15 16.72 7.02
N ALA A 479 2.08 17.47 6.42
CA ALA A 479 1.97 18.91 6.33
C ALA A 479 0.75 19.37 5.53
N ILE A 480 0.44 18.71 4.40
CA ILE A 480 -0.75 19.02 3.60
C ILE A 480 -2.03 18.74 4.41
N PHE A 481 -2.16 17.54 4.98
CA PHE A 481 -3.37 17.15 5.70
C PHE A 481 -3.57 17.91 7.01
N SER A 482 -2.48 18.34 7.65
CA SER A 482 -2.50 19.12 8.90
C SER A 482 -2.43 20.63 8.71
N GLY A 483 -2.31 21.14 7.47
CA GLY A 483 -2.13 22.57 7.19
C GLY A 483 -0.83 23.18 7.75
N LYS A 484 0.26 22.40 7.80
CA LYS A 484 1.59 22.86 8.26
C LYS A 484 2.42 23.38 7.09
N ARG A 485 3.38 24.26 7.39
CA ARG A 485 4.33 24.78 6.39
C ARG A 485 5.46 23.80 6.07
N ILE A 486 5.90 23.83 4.82
CA ILE A 486 7.02 23.07 4.27
C ILE A 486 8.13 24.05 3.89
N ALA A 487 9.39 23.65 4.09
CA ALA A 487 10.53 24.43 3.67
C ALA A 487 10.79 24.27 2.15
N ARG A 488 10.87 25.39 1.42
CA ARG A 488 10.99 25.43 -0.05
C ARG A 488 12.29 24.81 -0.55
N ASP A 489 13.40 25.09 0.12
CA ASP A 489 14.73 24.55 -0.16
C ASP A 489 14.74 23.02 -0.08
N VAL A 490 14.13 22.43 0.95
CA VAL A 490 14.00 20.98 1.10
C VAL A 490 13.17 20.37 -0.03
N LEU A 491 12.10 21.05 -0.45
CA LEU A 491 11.26 20.61 -1.56
C LEU A 491 12.04 20.60 -2.88
N ILE A 492 12.71 21.71 -3.20
CA ILE A 492 13.50 21.87 -4.43
C ILE A 492 14.68 20.89 -4.45
N GLU A 493 15.34 20.63 -3.32
CA GLU A 493 16.38 19.60 -3.23
C GLU A 493 15.84 18.23 -3.68
N ASN A 494 14.66 17.83 -3.22
CA ASN A 494 14.05 16.56 -3.62
C ASN A 494 13.70 16.55 -5.11
N PHE A 495 13.20 17.67 -5.66
CA PHE A 495 12.89 17.80 -7.08
C PHE A 495 14.11 17.55 -7.96
N ILE A 496 15.23 18.21 -7.65
CA ILE A 496 16.47 18.02 -8.40
C ILE A 496 17.00 16.59 -8.27
N LYS A 497 16.93 15.99 -7.07
CA LYS A 497 17.32 14.60 -6.89
C LYS A 497 16.45 13.64 -7.71
N ALA A 498 15.15 13.93 -7.83
CA ALA A 498 14.23 13.17 -8.67
C ALA A 498 14.56 13.31 -10.16
N VAL A 499 14.83 14.52 -10.65
CA VAL A 499 15.32 14.74 -12.02
C VAL A 499 16.62 13.96 -12.27
N GLY A 500 17.56 13.99 -11.32
CA GLY A 500 18.80 13.23 -11.42
C GLY A 500 18.59 11.71 -11.50
N VAL A 501 17.58 11.15 -10.82
CA VAL A 501 17.24 9.71 -10.96
C VAL A 501 16.83 9.39 -12.39
N VAL A 502 15.99 10.23 -13.00
CA VAL A 502 15.50 10.03 -14.37
C VAL A 502 16.61 10.22 -15.40
N VAL A 503 17.36 11.32 -15.31
CA VAL A 503 18.43 11.65 -16.27
C VAL A 503 19.57 10.62 -16.25
N TYR A 504 19.91 10.10 -15.07
CA TYR A 504 20.99 9.11 -14.94
C TYR A 504 20.49 7.65 -15.07
N GLY A 505 19.22 7.42 -15.40
CA GLY A 505 18.66 6.07 -15.60
C GLY A 505 18.76 5.18 -14.37
N LYS A 506 18.57 5.73 -13.16
CA LYS A 506 18.69 4.97 -11.91
C LYS A 506 17.42 4.15 -11.65
N GLU A 507 17.50 2.84 -11.86
CA GLU A 507 16.41 1.90 -11.58
C GLU A 507 16.13 1.70 -10.07
N GLY A 508 14.97 1.12 -9.76
CA GLY A 508 14.58 0.77 -8.39
C GLY A 508 13.96 1.91 -7.57
N TYR A 509 13.67 3.03 -8.24
CA TYR A 509 12.94 4.16 -7.68
C TYR A 509 11.50 4.19 -8.17
N ASN A 510 10.62 4.91 -7.46
CA ASN A 510 9.26 5.21 -7.91
C ASN A 510 9.20 5.97 -9.26
N LEU A 511 10.34 6.49 -9.73
CA LEU A 511 10.47 7.27 -10.96
C LEU A 511 10.85 6.43 -12.19
N SER A 512 10.99 5.11 -12.04
CA SER A 512 11.49 4.23 -13.12
C SER A 512 10.70 4.38 -14.44
N LYS A 513 9.38 4.66 -14.36
CA LYS A 513 8.53 4.87 -15.55
C LYS A 513 8.82 6.13 -16.37
N PHE A 514 9.63 7.05 -15.83
CA PHE A 514 10.01 8.29 -16.52
C PHE A 514 11.41 8.20 -17.14
N ILE A 515 12.17 7.12 -16.90
CA ILE A 515 13.50 6.94 -17.49
C ILE A 515 13.37 6.89 -19.01
N GLY A 516 14.19 7.68 -19.71
CA GLY A 516 14.16 7.81 -21.16
C GLY A 516 13.14 8.83 -21.69
N ASN A 517 12.24 9.35 -20.85
CA ASN A 517 11.31 10.42 -21.25
C ASN A 517 11.98 11.80 -21.17
N ASP A 518 11.44 12.77 -21.92
CA ASP A 518 11.86 14.16 -21.82
C ASP A 518 11.52 14.72 -20.42
N ILE A 519 12.50 15.35 -19.77
CA ILE A 519 12.37 15.84 -18.40
C ILE A 519 11.53 17.12 -18.29
N ALA A 520 11.18 17.79 -19.40
CA ALA A 520 10.38 19.02 -19.38
C ALA A 520 9.02 18.79 -18.69
N SER A 521 8.30 17.73 -19.07
CA SER A 521 6.99 17.41 -18.50
C SER A 521 7.04 17.10 -17.01
N MET A 522 8.16 16.58 -16.52
CA MET A 522 8.39 16.32 -15.09
C MET A 522 8.67 17.63 -14.34
N VAL A 523 9.59 18.45 -14.86
CA VAL A 523 9.98 19.71 -14.22
C VAL A 523 8.83 20.72 -14.24
N ILE A 524 8.05 20.80 -15.32
CA ILE A 524 6.90 21.72 -15.37
C ILE A 524 5.86 21.31 -14.32
N ARG A 525 5.59 20.01 -14.13
CA ARG A 525 4.72 19.54 -13.05
C ARG A 525 5.28 19.93 -11.68
N MET A 526 6.59 19.86 -11.45
CA MET A 526 7.22 20.31 -10.19
C MET A 526 7.05 21.80 -9.93
N VAL A 527 7.12 22.65 -10.97
CA VAL A 527 6.81 24.09 -10.87
C VAL A 527 5.37 24.28 -10.39
N PHE A 528 4.43 23.54 -10.96
CA PHE A 528 3.03 23.63 -10.55
C PHE A 528 2.72 22.90 -9.23
N VAL A 529 3.56 21.96 -8.76
CA VAL A 529 3.51 21.45 -7.38
C VAL A 529 3.84 22.56 -6.38
N ILE A 530 4.82 23.42 -6.67
CA ILE A 530 5.08 24.61 -5.84
C ILE A 530 3.84 25.50 -5.76
N ARG A 531 3.21 25.81 -6.91
CA ARG A 531 1.98 26.61 -6.95
C ARG A 531 0.83 25.96 -6.20
N PHE A 532 0.67 24.65 -6.33
CA PHE A 532 -0.33 23.86 -5.60
C PHE A 532 -0.14 23.98 -4.08
N LEU A 533 1.10 23.83 -3.60
CA LEU A 533 1.40 23.94 -2.17
C LEU A 533 1.28 25.37 -1.62
N GLU A 534 1.57 26.39 -2.44
CA GLU A 534 1.32 27.79 -2.10
C GLU A 534 -0.16 28.10 -1.97
N ILE A 535 -1.01 27.61 -2.88
CA ILE A 535 -2.46 27.80 -2.82
C ILE A 535 -3.08 27.05 -1.63
N LEU A 536 -2.46 25.95 -1.19
CA LEU A 536 -2.82 25.23 0.03
C LEU A 536 -2.31 25.86 1.32
N ASP A 537 -1.62 27.01 1.26
CA ASP A 537 -0.94 27.66 2.39
C ASP A 537 0.13 26.76 3.08
N CYS A 538 0.57 25.69 2.40
CA CYS A 538 1.62 24.79 2.86
C CYS A 538 3.02 25.30 2.50
N LEU A 539 3.12 26.30 1.63
CA LEU A 539 4.37 26.93 1.20
C LEU A 539 4.19 28.45 1.18
N GLU A 540 5.20 29.18 1.66
CA GLU A 540 5.14 30.64 1.71
C GLU A 540 5.24 31.25 0.31
N VAL A 541 4.31 32.14 -0.05
CA VAL A 541 4.34 32.89 -1.31
C VAL A 541 5.41 33.97 -1.21
N GLU A 542 6.41 33.89 -2.09
CA GLU A 542 7.48 34.87 -2.15
C GLU A 542 7.07 36.11 -2.95
N ARG A 543 7.74 37.24 -2.69
CA ARG A 543 7.51 38.47 -3.45
C ARG A 543 8.26 38.44 -4.78
N GLY A 544 7.51 38.51 -5.88
CA GLY A 544 8.07 38.65 -7.22
C GLY A 544 8.63 40.04 -7.52
N MET A 545 9.36 40.15 -8.63
CA MET A 545 9.85 41.42 -9.15
C MET A 545 8.78 42.18 -9.95
N ASP A 546 9.02 43.47 -10.20
CA ASP A 546 8.24 44.24 -11.18
C ASP A 546 8.72 43.89 -12.60
N VAL A 547 7.79 43.40 -13.42
CA VAL A 547 8.05 42.98 -14.80
C VAL A 547 7.87 44.09 -15.83
N ALA A 548 7.30 45.25 -15.45
CA ALA A 548 6.97 46.32 -16.39
C ALA A 548 8.19 46.87 -17.15
N GLN A 549 9.35 46.88 -16.48
CA GLN A 549 10.61 47.38 -17.05
C GLN A 549 11.38 46.34 -17.86
N LEU A 550 10.91 45.08 -17.93
CA LEU A 550 11.60 44.03 -18.68
C LEU A 550 11.35 44.19 -20.18
N ASN A 551 12.41 44.18 -20.99
CA ASN A 551 12.28 44.19 -22.44
C ASN A 551 12.03 42.76 -23.00
N LEU A 552 10.89 42.18 -22.62
CA LEU A 552 10.48 40.81 -22.95
C LEU A 552 9.08 40.79 -23.57
N SER A 553 8.69 39.67 -24.19
CA SER A 553 7.31 39.46 -24.64
C SER A 553 6.33 39.45 -23.46
N GLU A 554 5.09 39.85 -23.71
CA GLU A 554 4.02 39.85 -22.69
C GLU A 554 3.77 38.44 -22.12
N ASP A 555 3.88 37.39 -22.94
CA ASP A 555 3.83 35.99 -22.48
C ASP A 555 4.86 35.70 -21.38
N LEU A 556 6.12 36.12 -21.58
CA LEU A 556 7.19 35.88 -20.61
C LEU A 556 7.00 36.74 -19.36
N LYS A 557 6.61 38.01 -19.52
CA LYS A 557 6.30 38.89 -18.39
C LYS A 557 5.16 38.33 -17.53
N ASN A 558 4.07 37.90 -18.18
CA ASN A 558 2.92 37.30 -17.52
C ASN A 558 3.34 36.03 -16.77
N TYR A 559 4.14 35.15 -17.40
CA TYR A 559 4.66 33.96 -16.73
C TYR A 559 5.49 34.29 -15.47
N ILE A 560 6.46 35.21 -15.59
CA ILE A 560 7.34 35.63 -14.49
C ILE A 560 6.52 36.21 -13.34
N GLN A 561 5.52 37.05 -13.66
CA GLN A 561 4.65 37.67 -12.69
C GLN A 561 3.76 36.65 -11.97
N GLN A 562 3.08 35.76 -12.70
CA GLN A 562 2.19 34.75 -12.11
C GLN A 562 2.94 33.72 -11.27
N MET A 563 4.20 33.44 -11.61
CA MET A 563 5.06 32.56 -10.84
C MET A 563 5.75 33.24 -9.65
N ASN A 564 5.57 34.57 -9.49
CA ASN A 564 6.21 35.38 -8.45
C ASN A 564 7.76 35.26 -8.42
N TYR A 565 8.38 35.23 -9.60
CA TYR A 565 9.84 35.15 -9.65
C TYR A 565 10.47 36.50 -9.31
N ASP A 566 11.44 36.46 -8.39
CA ASP A 566 12.33 37.59 -8.11
C ASP A 566 13.40 37.73 -9.21
N GLU A 567 14.27 38.73 -9.10
CA GLU A 567 15.30 39.00 -10.11
C GLU A 567 16.27 37.81 -10.31
N PRO A 568 16.87 37.17 -9.27
CA PRO A 568 17.67 35.97 -9.43
C PRO A 568 16.94 34.81 -10.11
N LYS A 569 15.71 34.50 -9.68
CA LYS A 569 14.90 33.41 -10.27
C LYS A 569 14.55 33.70 -11.72
N THR A 570 14.24 34.96 -12.04
CA THR A 570 13.96 35.41 -13.40
C THR A 570 15.19 35.25 -14.30
N ALA A 571 16.39 35.63 -13.83
CA ALA A 571 17.61 35.42 -14.59
C ALA A 571 17.82 33.93 -14.95
N LEU A 572 17.66 33.04 -13.97
CA LEU A 572 17.79 31.60 -14.18
C LEU A 572 16.71 31.03 -15.10
N PHE A 573 15.46 31.45 -14.92
CA PHE A 573 14.36 31.08 -15.78
C PHE A 573 14.64 31.47 -17.24
N LEU A 574 15.05 32.71 -17.51
CA LEU A 574 15.38 33.16 -18.86
C LEU A 574 16.58 32.40 -19.45
N LEU A 575 17.60 32.09 -18.64
CA LEU A 575 18.70 31.22 -19.07
C LEU A 575 18.18 29.83 -19.48
N GLY A 576 17.22 29.29 -18.73
CA GLY A 576 16.49 28.08 -19.06
C GLY A 576 15.71 28.16 -20.37
N VAL A 577 14.99 29.27 -20.59
CA VAL A 577 14.25 29.51 -21.84
C VAL A 577 15.19 29.46 -23.04
N LEU A 578 16.36 30.09 -22.96
CA LEU A 578 17.38 30.05 -24.01
C LEU A 578 17.92 28.63 -24.26
N ILE A 579 18.12 27.84 -23.20
CA ILE A 579 18.45 26.41 -23.32
C ILE A 579 17.34 25.66 -24.05
N GLY A 580 16.07 25.97 -23.77
CA GLY A 580 14.91 25.42 -24.46
C GLY A 580 14.87 25.76 -25.94
N GLU A 581 15.17 27.01 -26.33
CA GLU A 581 15.27 27.43 -27.73
C GLU A 581 16.36 26.65 -28.49
N ILE A 582 17.54 26.52 -27.89
CA ILE A 582 18.63 25.70 -28.45
C ILE A 582 18.18 24.24 -28.59
N GLY A 583 17.60 23.68 -27.54
CA GLY A 583 17.16 22.28 -27.50
C GLY A 583 16.07 21.98 -28.55
N ALA A 584 15.11 22.88 -28.74
CA ALA A 584 14.08 22.74 -29.77
C ALA A 584 14.70 22.74 -31.18
N LYS A 585 15.65 23.64 -31.45
CA LYS A 585 16.35 23.67 -32.74
C LYS A 585 17.19 22.42 -32.98
N GLN A 586 17.91 21.95 -31.97
CA GLN A 586 18.70 20.72 -32.04
C GLN A 586 17.82 19.47 -32.27
N TYR A 587 16.68 19.39 -31.58
CA TYR A 587 15.71 18.33 -31.80
C TYR A 587 15.19 18.33 -33.24
N LEU A 588 14.72 19.48 -33.75
CA LEU A 588 14.20 19.58 -35.11
C LEU A 588 15.24 19.21 -36.18
N ALA A 589 16.52 19.52 -35.95
CA ALA A 589 17.61 19.15 -36.86
C ALA A 589 17.97 17.64 -36.84
N THR A 590 17.49 16.89 -35.85
CA THR A 590 17.87 15.50 -35.63
C THR A 590 16.70 14.52 -35.56
N LYS A 591 15.44 15.00 -35.46
CA LYS A 591 14.25 14.15 -35.25
C LYS A 591 14.04 13.07 -36.31
N ASP A 592 14.43 13.32 -37.55
CA ASP A 592 14.19 12.41 -38.69
C ASP A 592 15.37 11.45 -38.95
N ARG A 593 16.39 11.45 -38.08
CA ARG A 593 17.51 10.51 -38.16
C ARG A 593 17.05 9.11 -37.74
N GLN A 594 17.72 8.09 -38.26
CA GLN A 594 17.46 6.67 -37.94
C GLN A 594 18.51 6.05 -37.02
N ASP A 595 19.36 6.88 -36.42
CA ASP A 595 20.42 6.47 -35.50
C ASP A 595 20.14 6.92 -34.07
N ASP A 596 21.01 6.53 -33.14
CA ASP A 596 20.89 6.91 -31.72
C ASP A 596 20.95 8.43 -31.49
N SER A 597 21.31 9.25 -32.49
CA SER A 597 21.27 10.72 -32.40
C SER A 597 19.91 11.32 -32.75
N ALA A 598 18.92 10.50 -33.13
CA ALA A 598 17.58 10.96 -33.42
C ALA A 598 16.96 11.72 -32.24
N GLY A 599 16.44 12.92 -32.51
CA GLY A 599 15.83 13.78 -31.50
C GLY A 599 16.77 14.20 -30.34
N HIS A 600 18.09 14.06 -30.49
CA HIS A 600 19.02 14.42 -29.41
C HIS A 600 19.12 15.94 -29.22
N LYS A 601 19.25 16.35 -27.95
CA LYS A 601 19.43 17.75 -27.54
C LYS A 601 20.79 17.94 -26.83
N PRO A 602 21.93 18.01 -27.55
CA PRO A 602 23.27 18.10 -26.96
C PRO A 602 23.48 19.22 -25.93
N ILE A 603 22.68 20.30 -25.98
CA ILE A 603 22.72 21.36 -24.96
C ILE A 603 22.48 20.83 -23.54
N LEU A 604 21.66 19.79 -23.38
CA LEU A 604 21.36 19.20 -22.08
C LEU A 604 22.58 18.55 -21.42
N ASN A 605 23.57 18.14 -22.19
CA ASN A 605 24.83 17.58 -21.68
C ASN A 605 25.72 18.64 -21.01
N LYS A 606 25.40 19.93 -21.14
CA LYS A 606 26.10 21.03 -20.46
C LYS A 606 25.57 21.28 -19.05
N ILE A 607 24.42 20.70 -18.70
CA ILE A 607 23.76 20.89 -17.40
C ILE A 607 24.32 19.87 -16.40
N ASN A 608 24.67 20.35 -15.20
CA ASN A 608 25.03 19.47 -14.09
C ASN A 608 23.79 19.17 -13.23
N TYR A 609 23.22 17.98 -13.39
CA TYR A 609 22.00 17.55 -12.69
C TYR A 609 22.19 17.22 -11.20
N ASN A 610 23.41 17.33 -10.65
CA ASN A 610 23.64 17.28 -9.20
C ASN A 610 23.56 18.66 -8.52
N GLY A 611 23.27 19.72 -9.29
CA GLY A 611 23.22 21.11 -8.86
C GLY A 611 24.28 21.99 -9.53
N ILE A 612 24.00 23.29 -9.61
CA ILE A 612 24.83 24.32 -10.26
C ILE A 612 25.24 25.36 -9.22
N ASP A 613 26.52 25.40 -8.87
CA ASP A 613 27.11 26.46 -8.05
C ASP A 613 27.48 27.69 -8.91
N LYS A 614 27.83 28.82 -8.27
CA LYS A 614 28.18 30.08 -8.96
C LYS A 614 29.21 29.91 -10.10
N PRO A 615 30.36 29.22 -9.92
CA PRO A 615 31.31 29.02 -11.01
C PRO A 615 30.73 28.25 -12.20
N LYS A 616 29.94 27.19 -11.93
CA LYS A 616 29.26 26.44 -12.99
C LYS A 616 28.17 27.26 -13.67
N LEU A 617 27.47 28.13 -12.95
CA LEU A 617 26.47 29.03 -13.52
C LEU A 617 27.09 30.00 -14.53
N ILE A 618 28.20 30.64 -14.18
CA ILE A 618 28.95 31.55 -15.07
C ILE A 618 29.40 30.80 -16.33
N ARG A 619 29.95 29.59 -16.14
CA ARG A 619 30.36 28.75 -17.27
C ARG A 619 29.19 28.36 -18.17
N LEU A 620 28.06 27.95 -17.59
CA LEU A 620 26.87 27.57 -18.33
C LEU A 620 26.31 28.75 -19.14
N CYS A 621 26.28 29.96 -18.58
CA CYS A 621 25.88 31.18 -19.28
C CYS A 621 26.73 31.40 -20.55
N ASN A 622 28.04 31.22 -20.45
CA ASN A 622 28.96 31.36 -21.60
C ASN A 622 28.75 30.23 -22.63
N ASP A 623 28.57 28.99 -22.17
CA ASP A 623 28.29 27.85 -23.06
C ASP A 623 26.97 28.05 -23.83
N VAL A 624 25.93 28.57 -23.16
CA VAL A 624 24.63 28.90 -23.78
C VAL A 624 24.80 29.99 -24.83
N HIS A 625 25.50 31.09 -24.52
CA HIS A 625 25.75 32.17 -25.49
C HIS A 625 26.47 31.67 -26.76
N ASN A 626 27.51 30.87 -26.57
CA ASN A 626 28.25 30.27 -27.67
C ASN A 626 27.37 29.34 -28.51
N LYS A 627 26.46 28.59 -27.88
CA LYS A 627 25.50 27.72 -28.58
C LYS A 627 24.43 28.50 -29.32
N LEU A 628 23.91 29.61 -28.79
CA LEU A 628 22.99 30.50 -29.52
C LEU A 628 23.62 31.00 -30.84
N ARG A 629 24.92 31.32 -30.82
CA ARG A 629 25.68 31.70 -32.03
C ARG A 629 25.87 30.52 -32.97
N GLN A 630 26.31 29.37 -32.47
CA GLN A 630 26.54 28.17 -33.28
C GLN A 630 25.26 27.73 -34.02
N GLU A 631 24.12 27.73 -33.33
CA GLU A 631 22.82 27.37 -33.90
C GLU A 631 22.18 28.52 -34.71
N LYS A 632 22.85 29.69 -34.82
CA LYS A 632 22.36 30.88 -35.54
C LYS A 632 20.97 31.35 -35.07
N ILE A 633 20.73 31.33 -33.76
CA ILE A 633 19.47 31.81 -33.14
C ILE A 633 19.65 33.01 -32.20
N LEU A 634 20.88 33.45 -31.98
CA LEU A 634 21.16 34.63 -31.18
C LEU A 634 20.35 35.87 -31.62
N PRO A 635 20.24 36.22 -32.92
CA PRO A 635 19.48 37.41 -33.34
C PRO A 635 18.00 37.40 -32.92
N TYR A 636 17.39 36.21 -32.78
CA TYR A 636 15.99 36.06 -32.37
C TYR A 636 15.82 35.99 -30.84
N THR A 637 16.91 35.78 -30.11
CA THR A 637 16.92 35.55 -28.65
C THR A 637 17.72 36.60 -27.89
N GLU A 638 18.26 37.60 -28.61
CA GLU A 638 19.18 38.61 -28.07
C GLU A 638 18.56 39.41 -26.92
N MET A 639 17.29 39.79 -27.03
CA MET A 639 16.57 40.50 -25.98
C MET A 639 16.44 39.66 -24.69
N ILE A 640 16.09 38.38 -24.84
CA ILE A 640 16.00 37.44 -23.71
C ILE A 640 17.38 37.26 -23.06
N PHE A 641 18.44 37.11 -23.87
CA PHE A 641 19.81 37.00 -23.39
C PHE A 641 20.28 38.27 -22.68
N ALA A 642 19.98 39.45 -23.22
CA ALA A 642 20.35 40.73 -22.63
C ALA A 642 19.69 40.93 -21.26
N GLU A 643 18.39 40.70 -21.14
CA GLU A 643 17.68 40.81 -19.85
C GLU A 643 18.16 39.76 -18.84
N MET A 644 18.33 38.51 -19.27
CA MET A 644 18.92 37.45 -18.45
C MET A 644 20.28 37.86 -17.90
N LYS A 645 21.17 38.34 -18.77
CA LYS A 645 22.53 38.72 -18.41
C LYS A 645 22.56 39.94 -17.48
N ARG A 646 21.72 40.95 -17.75
CA ARG A 646 21.57 42.14 -16.90
C ARG A 646 21.15 41.77 -15.48
N LEU A 647 20.13 40.92 -15.34
CA LEU A 647 19.66 40.46 -14.02
C LEU A 647 20.68 39.57 -13.33
N LEU A 648 21.33 38.66 -14.07
CA LEU A 648 22.37 37.79 -13.53
C LEU A 648 23.55 38.61 -12.99
N ASP A 649 24.09 39.54 -13.77
CA ASP A 649 25.27 40.34 -13.40
C ASP A 649 24.99 41.27 -12.22
N LYS A 650 23.75 41.75 -12.07
CA LYS A 650 23.33 42.52 -10.90
C LYS A 650 23.48 41.73 -9.59
N HIS A 651 23.31 40.41 -9.61
CA HIS A 651 23.25 39.56 -8.42
C HIS A 651 24.40 38.56 -8.28
N ILE A 652 25.21 38.35 -9.31
CA ILE A 652 26.20 37.25 -9.36
C ILE A 652 27.25 37.35 -8.25
N ASP A 653 27.61 38.56 -7.84
CA ASP A 653 28.60 38.77 -6.78
C ASP A 653 28.09 38.42 -5.39
N SER A 654 26.79 38.64 -5.14
CA SER A 654 26.10 38.31 -3.89
C SER A 654 25.08 37.18 -4.09
N TRP A 655 25.43 36.14 -4.86
CA TRP A 655 24.50 35.07 -5.24
C TRP A 655 23.95 34.32 -4.01
N LYS A 656 22.62 34.34 -3.84
CA LYS A 656 21.96 33.80 -2.63
C LYS A 656 21.33 32.42 -2.81
N LEU A 657 20.95 32.06 -4.04
CA LEU A 657 20.30 30.79 -4.32
C LEU A 657 21.30 29.64 -4.17
N ASP A 658 20.86 28.55 -3.55
CA ASP A 658 21.70 27.37 -3.43
C ASP A 658 21.88 26.65 -4.78
N LYS A 659 22.72 25.60 -4.81
CA LYS A 659 23.02 24.88 -6.05
C LYS A 659 21.82 24.14 -6.64
N TYR A 660 20.85 23.74 -5.82
CA TYR A 660 19.64 23.03 -6.21
C TYR A 660 18.59 24.01 -6.73
N GLU A 661 18.36 25.12 -6.04
CA GLU A 661 17.53 26.24 -6.48
C GLU A 661 18.03 26.79 -7.81
N THR A 662 19.34 27.03 -7.92
CA THR A 662 19.97 27.53 -9.13
C THR A 662 19.65 26.63 -10.32
N LEU A 663 19.78 25.31 -10.15
CA LEU A 663 19.46 24.35 -11.21
C LEU A 663 17.94 24.29 -11.48
N PHE A 664 17.12 24.30 -10.44
CA PHE A 664 15.66 24.14 -10.57
C PHE A 664 15.06 25.26 -11.41
N TYR A 665 15.42 26.51 -11.14
CA TYR A 665 14.88 27.64 -11.91
C TYR A 665 15.39 27.66 -13.35
N ILE A 666 16.63 27.19 -13.63
CA ILE A 666 17.10 26.96 -15.00
C ILE A 666 16.25 25.89 -15.70
N LEU A 667 16.04 24.74 -15.05
CA LEU A 667 15.23 23.68 -15.61
C LEU A 667 13.76 24.12 -15.81
N SER A 668 13.24 25.00 -14.94
CA SER A 668 11.88 25.53 -15.08
C SER A 668 11.70 26.31 -16.38
N GLY A 669 12.70 27.11 -16.78
CA GLY A 669 12.67 27.83 -18.07
C GLY A 669 12.81 26.92 -19.27
N TYR A 670 13.68 25.90 -19.17
CA TYR A 670 13.80 24.87 -20.19
C TYR A 670 12.47 24.12 -20.39
N ALA A 671 11.83 23.74 -19.29
CA ALA A 671 10.56 23.02 -19.28
C ALA A 671 9.42 23.87 -19.86
N TYR A 672 9.31 25.14 -19.46
CA TYR A 672 8.36 26.10 -20.01
C TYR A 672 8.44 26.16 -21.55
N LYS A 673 9.65 26.40 -22.08
CA LYS A 673 9.83 26.55 -23.53
C LYS A 673 9.55 25.24 -24.26
N THR A 674 10.05 24.11 -23.73
CA THR A 674 9.87 22.80 -24.36
C THR A 674 8.40 22.37 -24.39
N GLN A 675 7.67 22.59 -23.29
CA GLN A 675 6.24 22.24 -23.21
C GLN A 675 5.40 23.05 -24.22
N LYS A 676 5.65 24.36 -24.34
CA LYS A 676 4.99 25.19 -25.36
C LYS A 676 5.26 24.69 -26.79
N VAL A 677 6.50 24.28 -27.09
CA VAL A 677 6.84 23.72 -28.41
C VAL A 677 6.08 22.43 -28.68
N ILE A 678 5.96 21.54 -27.69
CA ILE A 678 5.24 20.27 -27.83
C ILE A 678 3.74 20.53 -28.11
N LEU A 679 3.09 21.39 -27.32
CA LEU A 679 1.65 21.67 -27.48
C LEU A 679 1.34 22.37 -28.81
N ASN A 680 2.18 23.32 -29.24
CA ASN A 680 2.02 23.98 -30.53
C ASN A 680 2.18 22.99 -31.70
N ALA A 681 3.06 21.99 -31.58
CA ALA A 681 3.19 20.94 -32.59
C ALA A 681 1.95 20.05 -32.64
N SER A 682 1.39 19.65 -31.50
CA SER A 682 0.17 18.83 -31.43
C SER A 682 -1.06 19.53 -31.98
N SER A 683 -1.16 20.85 -31.80
CA SER A 683 -2.26 21.67 -32.33
C SER A 683 -2.29 21.68 -33.86
N ASN A 684 -1.12 21.82 -34.50
CA ASN A 684 -1.00 21.84 -35.96
C ASN A 684 -1.32 20.50 -36.63
N PHE A 685 -1.24 19.36 -35.93
CA PHE A 685 -1.63 18.05 -36.46
C PHE A 685 -3.15 17.82 -36.42
N GLN A 686 -3.88 18.44 -35.48
CA GLN A 686 -5.34 18.33 -35.42
C GLN A 686 -6.04 19.14 -36.52
N ASP A 687 -5.49 20.29 -36.91
CA ASP A 687 -6.06 21.12 -37.98
C ASP A 687 -5.82 20.57 -39.41
N THR A 688 -4.84 19.69 -39.62
CA THR A 688 -4.59 19.05 -40.93
C THR A 688 -5.39 17.75 -41.14
N SER A 689 -6.17 17.33 -40.14
CA SER A 689 -6.88 16.06 -40.12
C SER A 689 -8.41 16.19 -40.27
N ASN A 690 -8.92 17.41 -40.51
CA ASN A 690 -10.33 17.69 -40.75
C ASN A 690 -10.60 18.06 -42.22
#